data_AF-A0A5Q4BCW0-F1
#
_entry.id   AF-A0A5Q4BCW0-F1
#
_cell.length_a   1.000
_cell.length_b   1.000
_cell.length_c   1.000
_cell.angle_alpha   90.00
_cell.angle_beta   90.00
_cell.angle_gamma   90.00
#
_symmetry.space_group_name_H-M   'P 1'
#
loop_
_entity.id
_entity.type
_entity.pdbx_description
1 polymer ?
#
loop_
_entity_poly.entity_id
_entity_poly.type
_entity_poly.pdbx_seq_one_letter_code
_entity_poly.pdbx_strand_id
1 'polypeptide(L)'
;MADKYAAQDLSDAALGGPIGLKDGYFIDGHGRTLTLHGLNISGASKLPTKPNGLSHLTDGFFEHRTVTFVGRPFPLHDAPLHFRRLRAWGLPLVRLLVTWESLGHAGPDPEADLDFGYIDYLRQLIELMPKYGIKCFVCAHQDVWSRFSGGSGAPGWTFEVAGLDVEAFTDTGAAYVHGQDELRRANAPVNEKEPSGPFVWPSGYQKLAASTMATLFWAGDALAPNLRCPRPRSSAKGDTVSVREYLQHACIEAFGRLADEVSGLEACVGFEPLNEPHRGLVNLHGFDGWNYDTDLHIGYYPSLTQALALASGYAQEVDYYVKSWPFPTRVSHRTLVDPEGRSAWLTAKPDAAKPQNYGLGECVWRAHGVWEWDETEKGPKVLQKNYFEVDHRPGSEGKPIEWYRDFYGPFLKRFSDRVSRKSPRQFCFFEPIPNEFMPPWTGQGEKADESAQKQTYATKTIIDAQRPDNLVFAPHFYDLNVLFSKHHSRMSVNVQGASRGMFILKALYFGAKALRKNYRLQLSNILRYGKKSLGGHVPALVGEVGISFDINGGAAFKTGDYDKQRELMHALISAMEDNQVAFTLWNYNPDNRVEYGDGWNMEDFSVVNGNTEARPGHILPDYANEAHEEDEMYRGGRVLDVIIRPYAVKVAGRPLRSDWDPRTLHYEFEWATETPDADQTEKKQSDKSRTTEVFVPNYHYAGRGIRVKVSAGEWSYDPDLQTLYVHHDANRTDHRLTIDIPNVPKHLMETVERRRRAFPPRFPLNLVSPSTELAMEELMLTVLLPGLLGKMMMGYDDDDGQSRLFEHRASDPHRLVPRSELVVYDPRKQVFGLQMYSWQIKRVVPDPGSLVVYIDGACRDNGTRAARGSWGVYFGPGSRHNRCGLLAPDLPQTSSRAEIEALARALDVLHEITRRDYSLRHITIATDSEYLAHAMSLWIGDWIENEGLNARGRRVAHFETLKALHERLDDMTYGDDGGLDFMFWPIPREENTEADRLANQAF
;
A
#
# COMPACT_ATOMS: atom_id res chain seq x y z
N MET A 1 -32.14 -13.11 -29.67
CA MET A 1 -31.16 -13.66 -28.71
C MET A 1 -30.89 -12.53 -27.72
N ALA A 2 -31.05 -12.74 -26.41
CA ALA A 2 -30.63 -11.73 -25.45
C ALA A 2 -29.10 -11.62 -25.54
N ASP A 3 -28.57 -10.41 -25.70
CA ASP A 3 -27.13 -10.19 -25.86
C ASP A 3 -26.40 -10.73 -24.62
N LYS A 4 -25.51 -11.71 -24.81
CA LYS A 4 -24.65 -12.25 -23.76
C LYS A 4 -23.35 -11.46 -23.73
N TYR A 5 -23.02 -10.91 -22.57
CA TYR A 5 -21.79 -10.16 -22.33
C TYR A 5 -20.78 -11.01 -21.55
N ALA A 6 -19.49 -10.71 -21.71
CA ALA A 6 -18.43 -11.33 -20.93
C ALA A 6 -18.49 -10.88 -19.46
N ALA A 7 -17.96 -11.68 -18.52
CA ALA A 7 -17.95 -11.37 -17.09
C ALA A 7 -17.29 -10.01 -16.81
N GLN A 8 -16.12 -9.80 -17.41
CA GLN A 8 -15.31 -8.58 -17.33
C GLN A 8 -15.83 -7.42 -18.19
N ASP A 9 -16.94 -7.58 -18.92
CA ASP A 9 -17.55 -6.46 -19.64
C ASP A 9 -18.25 -5.55 -18.63
N LEU A 10 -17.70 -4.34 -18.46
CA LEU A 10 -18.21 -3.32 -17.56
C LEU A 10 -19.11 -2.30 -18.28
N SER A 11 -19.45 -2.46 -19.56
CA SER A 11 -20.38 -1.53 -20.24
C SER A 11 -21.73 -1.44 -19.52
N ASP A 12 -22.41 -0.30 -19.62
CA ASP A 12 -23.73 -0.09 -19.00
C ASP A 12 -24.74 -1.14 -19.49
N ALA A 13 -24.60 -1.60 -20.74
CA ALA A 13 -25.42 -2.66 -21.29
C ALA A 13 -25.21 -4.01 -20.58
N ALA A 14 -23.97 -4.34 -20.20
CA ALA A 14 -23.62 -5.55 -19.46
C ALA A 14 -23.95 -5.46 -17.95
N LEU A 15 -23.90 -4.24 -17.39
CA LEU A 15 -24.14 -3.95 -15.98
C LEU A 15 -25.61 -3.63 -15.65
N GLY A 16 -26.45 -3.37 -16.65
CA GLY A 16 -27.83 -2.92 -16.45
C GLY A 16 -27.93 -1.45 -16.03
N GLY A 17 -26.89 -0.65 -16.29
CA GLY A 17 -26.77 0.76 -15.90
C GLY A 17 -25.35 1.13 -15.47
N PRO A 18 -25.14 2.38 -15.03
CA PRO A 18 -23.83 2.83 -14.54
C PRO A 18 -23.45 2.13 -13.23
N ILE A 19 -22.16 2.10 -12.93
CA ILE A 19 -21.64 1.66 -11.63
C ILE A 19 -22.18 2.60 -10.54
N GLY A 20 -22.67 2.03 -9.44
CA GLY A 20 -23.09 2.75 -8.23
C GLY A 20 -22.25 2.39 -7.01
N LEU A 21 -22.47 3.08 -5.90
CA LEU A 21 -21.84 2.79 -4.61
C LEU A 21 -22.91 2.39 -3.59
N LYS A 22 -22.67 1.32 -2.83
CA LYS A 22 -23.56 0.88 -1.74
C LYS A 22 -22.77 0.14 -0.66
N ASP A 23 -22.92 0.57 0.59
CA ASP A 23 -22.41 -0.12 1.78
C ASP A 23 -20.92 -0.52 1.71
N GLY A 24 -20.08 0.35 1.13
CA GLY A 24 -18.64 0.10 0.97
C GLY A 24 -18.26 -0.69 -0.28
N TYR A 25 -19.19 -0.93 -1.19
CA TYR A 25 -18.98 -1.70 -2.42
C TYR A 25 -19.35 -0.92 -3.68
N PHE A 26 -18.67 -1.24 -4.78
CA PHE A 26 -19.13 -0.91 -6.12
C PHE A 26 -20.26 -1.87 -6.52
N ILE A 27 -21.34 -1.36 -7.10
CA ILE A 27 -22.50 -2.16 -7.50
C ILE A 27 -22.92 -1.88 -8.95
N ASP A 28 -23.54 -2.87 -9.58
CA ASP A 28 -24.16 -2.71 -10.90
C ASP A 28 -25.66 -2.39 -10.82
N GLY A 29 -26.30 -2.17 -11.98
CA GLY A 29 -27.74 -1.89 -12.09
C GLY A 29 -28.65 -3.05 -11.69
N HIS A 30 -28.08 -4.25 -11.48
CA HIS A 30 -28.77 -5.43 -10.96
C HIS A 30 -28.60 -5.61 -9.45
N GLY A 31 -27.83 -4.74 -8.79
CA GLY A 31 -27.54 -4.82 -7.35
C GLY A 31 -26.47 -5.84 -6.98
N ARG A 32 -25.65 -6.29 -7.94
CA ARG A 32 -24.51 -7.18 -7.71
C ARG A 32 -23.29 -6.37 -7.29
N THR A 33 -22.46 -6.94 -6.41
CA THR A 33 -21.16 -6.37 -6.06
C THR A 33 -20.19 -6.54 -7.22
N LEU A 34 -19.41 -5.50 -7.53
CA LEU A 34 -18.38 -5.52 -8.55
C LEU A 34 -16.99 -5.64 -7.93
N THR A 35 -16.22 -6.63 -8.38
CA THR A 35 -14.80 -6.73 -8.12
C THR A 35 -14.06 -6.17 -9.33
N LEU A 36 -13.40 -5.02 -9.16
CA LEU A 36 -12.80 -4.27 -10.26
C LEU A 36 -11.28 -4.46 -10.28
N HIS A 37 -10.78 -5.09 -11.35
CA HIS A 37 -9.34 -5.21 -11.62
C HIS A 37 -8.99 -4.38 -12.85
N GLY A 38 -7.84 -3.71 -12.83
CA GLY A 38 -7.46 -2.77 -13.87
C GLY A 38 -5.98 -2.47 -14.00
N LEU A 39 -5.66 -1.52 -14.87
CA LEU A 39 -4.31 -1.02 -15.13
C LEU A 39 -4.29 0.51 -15.20
N ASN A 40 -3.15 1.08 -14.79
CA ASN A 40 -2.79 2.45 -15.06
C ASN A 40 -2.38 2.61 -16.52
N ILE A 41 -2.92 3.62 -17.22
CA ILE A 41 -2.65 3.87 -18.63
C ILE A 41 -2.40 5.37 -18.84
N SER A 42 -1.19 5.81 -19.14
CA SER A 42 0.06 5.06 -19.00
C SER A 42 1.18 5.98 -18.55
N GLY A 43 2.30 5.43 -18.08
CA GLY A 43 3.51 6.21 -17.75
C GLY A 43 4.01 7.09 -18.90
N ALA A 44 3.75 6.72 -20.15
CA ALA A 44 4.07 7.56 -21.31
C ALA A 44 3.32 8.91 -21.32
N SER A 45 2.18 9.00 -20.62
CA SER A 45 1.37 10.22 -20.52
C SER A 45 1.97 11.26 -19.58
N LYS A 46 3.05 10.93 -18.86
CA LYS A 46 3.83 11.86 -18.05
C LYS A 46 4.58 12.90 -18.90
N LEU A 47 4.83 12.61 -20.19
CA LEU A 47 5.74 13.36 -21.04
C LEU A 47 5.10 13.69 -22.41
N PRO A 48 5.44 14.86 -23.01
CA PRO A 48 4.86 15.25 -24.29
C PRO A 48 5.22 14.29 -25.43
N THR A 49 4.33 14.21 -26.42
CA THR A 49 4.59 13.50 -27.68
C THR A 49 5.52 14.31 -28.57
N LYS A 50 5.28 15.62 -28.68
CA LYS A 50 6.06 16.53 -29.53
C LYS A 50 6.38 17.85 -28.79
N PRO A 51 7.67 18.27 -28.75
CA PRO A 51 8.84 17.45 -29.06
C PRO A 51 8.88 16.18 -28.19
N ASN A 52 9.71 15.20 -28.56
CA ASN A 52 9.77 13.94 -27.82
C ASN A 52 10.19 14.19 -26.37
N GLY A 53 9.27 13.96 -25.42
CA GLY A 53 9.46 14.33 -24.03
C GLY A 53 10.30 13.39 -23.18
N LEU A 54 10.89 12.33 -23.74
CA LEU A 54 11.67 11.34 -22.97
C LEU A 54 12.66 12.03 -22.02
N SER A 55 12.63 11.65 -20.75
CA SER A 55 13.30 12.39 -19.67
C SER A 55 14.82 12.45 -19.75
N HIS A 56 15.44 11.56 -20.56
CA HIS A 56 16.89 11.55 -20.81
C HIS A 56 17.31 12.47 -21.97
N LEU A 57 16.35 13.04 -22.72
CA LEU A 57 16.62 13.98 -23.80
C LEU A 57 16.67 15.41 -23.25
N THR A 58 17.58 16.22 -23.78
CA THR A 58 17.80 17.61 -23.36
C THR A 58 17.43 18.64 -24.43
N ASP A 59 17.39 18.24 -25.70
CA ASP A 59 17.10 19.11 -26.83
C ASP A 59 15.67 19.66 -26.78
N GLY A 60 15.52 20.99 -26.79
CA GLY A 60 14.21 21.65 -26.74
C GLY A 60 13.46 21.46 -25.41
N PHE A 61 14.11 20.93 -24.37
CA PHE A 61 13.44 20.57 -23.10
C PHE A 61 12.73 21.77 -22.44
N PHE A 62 13.33 22.96 -22.48
CA PHE A 62 12.76 24.17 -21.88
C PHE A 62 11.65 24.84 -22.74
N GLU A 63 11.43 24.40 -23.98
CA GLU A 63 10.33 24.87 -24.83
C GLU A 63 9.01 24.20 -24.40
N HIS A 64 8.34 24.77 -23.40
CA HIS A 64 7.20 24.12 -22.75
C HIS A 64 5.83 24.68 -23.14
N ARG A 65 5.77 25.84 -23.79
CA ARG A 65 4.50 26.53 -24.10
C ARG A 65 3.85 26.11 -25.42
N THR A 66 4.50 25.25 -26.18
CA THR A 66 4.06 24.81 -27.52
C THR A 66 4.15 23.29 -27.69
N VAL A 67 4.15 22.55 -26.57
CA VAL A 67 4.21 21.08 -26.58
C VAL A 67 2.83 20.49 -26.89
N THR A 68 2.78 19.21 -27.24
CA THR A 68 1.49 18.51 -27.30
C THR A 68 1.61 17.07 -26.80
N PHE A 69 0.53 16.60 -26.19
CA PHE A 69 0.39 15.24 -25.67
C PHE A 69 -0.55 14.40 -26.53
N VAL A 70 -1.08 14.93 -27.65
CA VAL A 70 -1.89 14.17 -28.60
C VAL A 70 -1.16 12.89 -29.00
N GLY A 71 -1.85 11.75 -28.86
CA GLY A 71 -1.27 10.42 -29.08
C GLY A 71 -0.66 9.76 -27.84
N ARG A 72 -0.74 10.36 -26.65
CA ARG A 72 -0.52 9.67 -25.35
C ARG A 72 -1.87 9.23 -24.77
N PRO A 73 -2.03 8.04 -24.20
CA PRO A 73 -1.01 7.02 -23.93
C PRO A 73 -0.52 6.26 -25.17
N PHE A 74 -1.26 6.28 -26.28
CA PHE A 74 -0.90 5.70 -27.58
C PHE A 74 -1.81 6.29 -28.68
N PRO A 75 -1.44 6.26 -29.97
CA PRO A 75 -2.29 6.77 -31.04
C PRO A 75 -3.69 6.16 -31.09
N LEU A 76 -4.72 6.94 -31.48
CA LEU A 76 -6.12 6.45 -31.54
C LEU A 76 -6.31 5.21 -32.43
N HIS A 77 -5.50 5.06 -33.49
CA HIS A 77 -5.58 3.91 -34.38
C HIS A 77 -5.05 2.61 -33.74
N ASP A 78 -4.21 2.71 -32.71
CA ASP A 78 -3.68 1.57 -31.95
C ASP A 78 -4.60 1.20 -30.77
N ALA A 79 -5.47 2.11 -30.33
CA ALA A 79 -6.37 1.90 -29.20
C ALA A 79 -7.21 0.60 -29.28
N PRO A 80 -7.78 0.21 -30.45
CA PRO A 80 -8.47 -1.08 -30.58
C PRO A 80 -7.64 -2.31 -30.21
N LEU A 81 -6.34 -2.32 -30.49
CA LEU A 81 -5.45 -3.43 -30.12
C LEU A 81 -5.27 -3.47 -28.61
N HIS A 82 -4.94 -2.33 -28.01
CA HIS A 82 -4.70 -2.24 -26.56
C HIS A 82 -5.96 -2.56 -25.75
N PHE A 83 -7.14 -2.07 -26.16
CA PHE A 83 -8.40 -2.39 -25.49
C PHE A 83 -8.80 -3.87 -25.63
N ARG A 84 -8.51 -4.51 -26.77
CA ARG A 84 -8.68 -5.97 -26.91
C ARG A 84 -7.77 -6.74 -25.96
N ARG A 85 -6.52 -6.31 -25.78
CA ARG A 85 -5.58 -6.92 -24.82
C ARG A 85 -6.13 -6.83 -23.40
N LEU A 86 -6.53 -5.64 -22.93
CA LEU A 86 -7.09 -5.45 -21.58
C LEU A 86 -8.32 -6.32 -21.33
N ARG A 87 -9.23 -6.41 -22.32
CA ARG A 87 -10.40 -7.30 -22.26
C ARG A 87 -10.01 -8.78 -22.17
N ALA A 88 -9.06 -9.22 -22.99
CA ALA A 88 -8.57 -10.60 -23.00
C ALA A 88 -7.89 -10.99 -21.68
N TRP A 89 -7.27 -10.01 -21.01
CA TRP A 89 -6.54 -10.19 -19.75
C TRP A 89 -7.45 -10.10 -18.52
N GLY A 90 -8.72 -9.71 -18.69
CA GLY A 90 -9.65 -9.56 -17.57
C GLY A 90 -9.43 -8.28 -16.75
N LEU A 91 -8.82 -7.23 -17.35
CA LEU A 91 -8.48 -5.98 -16.68
C LEU A 91 -9.24 -4.78 -17.29
N PRO A 92 -10.58 -4.73 -17.16
CA PRO A 92 -11.43 -3.77 -17.85
C PRO A 92 -11.47 -2.37 -17.21
N LEU A 93 -10.89 -2.17 -16.03
CA LEU A 93 -10.80 -0.85 -15.40
C LEU A 93 -9.49 -0.14 -15.78
N VAL A 94 -9.59 1.14 -16.12
CA VAL A 94 -8.44 1.98 -16.48
C VAL A 94 -8.33 3.19 -15.55
N ARG A 95 -7.18 3.34 -14.89
CA ARG A 95 -6.78 4.64 -14.32
C ARG A 95 -6.05 5.41 -15.41
N LEU A 96 -6.72 6.39 -16.02
CA LEU A 96 -6.22 7.14 -17.18
C LEU A 96 -5.43 8.37 -16.72
N LEU A 97 -4.14 8.40 -17.04
CA LEU A 97 -3.24 9.46 -16.59
C LEU A 97 -3.35 10.71 -17.45
N VAL A 98 -3.58 11.85 -16.82
CA VAL A 98 -3.61 13.16 -17.46
C VAL A 98 -2.85 14.16 -16.59
N THR A 99 -1.76 14.73 -17.12
CA THR A 99 -0.99 15.76 -16.40
C THR A 99 -1.61 17.13 -16.61
N TRP A 100 -1.45 18.05 -15.67
CA TRP A 100 -1.92 19.44 -15.86
C TRP A 100 -1.21 20.12 -17.05
N GLU A 101 0.08 19.86 -17.27
CA GLU A 101 0.84 20.29 -18.44
C GLU A 101 0.15 19.86 -19.73
N SER A 102 -0.32 18.60 -19.82
CA SER A 102 -0.97 18.10 -21.04
C SER A 102 -2.23 18.88 -21.44
N LEU A 103 -2.92 19.50 -20.46
CA LEU A 103 -4.12 20.29 -20.69
C LEU A 103 -3.83 21.78 -20.88
N GLY A 104 -2.91 22.35 -20.10
CA GLY A 104 -2.73 23.81 -19.98
C GLY A 104 -1.27 24.27 -20.06
N HIS A 105 -0.47 23.65 -20.93
CA HIS A 105 0.96 23.96 -21.08
C HIS A 105 1.24 25.42 -21.51
N ALA A 106 0.34 26.04 -22.28
CA ALA A 106 0.55 27.37 -22.85
C ALA A 106 0.42 28.48 -21.81
N GLY A 107 -0.40 28.30 -20.77
CA GLY A 107 -0.71 29.33 -19.81
C GLY A 107 -1.92 29.04 -18.89
N PRO A 108 -2.30 30.03 -18.07
CA PRO A 108 -3.29 29.91 -17.00
C PRO A 108 -4.76 30.15 -17.44
N ASP A 109 -5.03 30.71 -18.63
CA ASP A 109 -6.40 31.06 -19.05
C ASP A 109 -7.11 29.85 -19.67
N PRO A 110 -8.15 29.29 -19.03
CA PRO A 110 -8.79 28.08 -19.52
C PRO A 110 -9.58 28.27 -20.83
N GLU A 111 -9.83 29.50 -21.32
CA GLU A 111 -10.41 29.67 -22.67
C GLU A 111 -9.33 29.73 -23.78
N ALA A 112 -8.15 30.25 -23.48
CA ALA A 112 -7.16 30.60 -24.50
C ALA A 112 -5.95 29.64 -24.51
N ASP A 113 -5.61 29.08 -23.36
CA ASP A 113 -4.34 28.39 -23.13
C ASP A 113 -4.49 26.86 -23.02
N LEU A 114 -5.70 26.32 -23.14
CA LEU A 114 -5.92 24.87 -23.12
C LEU A 114 -5.63 24.22 -24.48
N ASP A 115 -5.04 23.03 -24.44
CA ASP A 115 -4.87 22.17 -25.61
C ASP A 115 -6.19 21.44 -25.92
N PHE A 116 -7.09 22.12 -26.63
CA PHE A 116 -8.34 21.51 -27.11
C PHE A 116 -8.12 20.32 -28.05
N GLY A 117 -6.96 20.25 -28.72
CA GLY A 117 -6.60 19.10 -29.55
C GLY A 117 -6.38 17.85 -28.71
N TYR A 118 -5.69 17.98 -27.57
CA TYR A 118 -5.50 16.89 -26.63
C TYR A 118 -6.79 16.52 -25.90
N ILE A 119 -7.60 17.51 -25.49
CA ILE A 119 -8.91 17.26 -24.86
C ILE A 119 -9.83 16.46 -25.80
N ASP A 120 -9.94 16.85 -27.08
CA ASP A 120 -10.75 16.09 -28.05
C ASP A 120 -10.17 14.69 -28.31
N TYR A 121 -8.85 14.55 -28.35
CA TYR A 121 -8.21 13.24 -28.45
C TYR A 121 -8.59 12.33 -27.25
N LEU A 122 -8.58 12.84 -26.01
CA LEU A 122 -9.00 12.08 -24.82
C LEU A 122 -10.47 11.70 -24.88
N ARG A 123 -11.34 12.62 -25.31
CA ARG A 123 -12.77 12.36 -25.53
C ARG A 123 -12.98 11.19 -26.50
N GLN A 124 -12.29 11.21 -27.65
CA GLN A 124 -12.34 10.12 -28.65
C GLN A 124 -11.83 8.79 -28.09
N LEU A 125 -10.74 8.80 -27.32
CA LEU A 125 -10.18 7.60 -26.70
C LEU A 125 -11.18 6.96 -25.71
N ILE A 126 -11.77 7.78 -24.83
CA ILE A 126 -12.75 7.34 -23.82
C ILE A 126 -14.04 6.85 -24.48
N GLU A 127 -14.50 7.49 -25.56
CA GLU A 127 -15.68 7.08 -26.32
C GLU A 127 -15.57 5.67 -26.92
N LEU A 128 -14.35 5.20 -27.20
CA LEU A 128 -14.10 3.85 -27.73
C LEU A 128 -14.18 2.74 -26.66
N MET A 129 -13.91 3.06 -25.39
CA MET A 129 -13.75 2.08 -24.30
C MET A 129 -14.98 1.15 -24.10
N PRO A 130 -16.24 1.62 -24.14
CA PRO A 130 -17.40 0.76 -23.92
C PRO A 130 -17.53 -0.38 -24.94
N LYS A 131 -17.03 -0.20 -26.18
CA LYS A 131 -17.03 -1.25 -27.21
C LYS A 131 -16.21 -2.49 -26.81
N TYR A 132 -15.33 -2.34 -25.83
CA TYR A 132 -14.47 -3.39 -25.29
C TYR A 132 -14.81 -3.73 -23.83
N GLY A 133 -15.92 -3.19 -23.31
CA GLY A 133 -16.34 -3.38 -21.93
C GLY A 133 -15.47 -2.66 -20.90
N ILE A 134 -14.78 -1.59 -21.29
CA ILE A 134 -13.83 -0.86 -20.45
C ILE A 134 -14.49 0.36 -19.80
N LYS A 135 -14.15 0.61 -18.54
CA LYS A 135 -14.44 1.86 -17.81
C LYS A 135 -13.14 2.52 -17.39
N CYS A 136 -13.15 3.83 -17.20
CA CYS A 136 -12.00 4.57 -16.70
C CYS A 136 -12.37 5.67 -15.70
N PHE A 137 -11.42 6.01 -14.84
CA PHE A 137 -11.40 7.29 -14.14
C PHE A 137 -10.15 8.06 -14.53
N VAL A 138 -10.25 9.39 -14.56
CA VAL A 138 -9.16 10.27 -14.96
C VAL A 138 -8.35 10.66 -13.73
N CYS A 139 -7.07 10.37 -13.74
CA CYS A 139 -6.12 10.80 -12.72
C CYS A 139 -5.45 12.11 -13.13
N ALA A 140 -5.58 13.14 -12.29
CA ALA A 140 -4.76 14.34 -12.36
C ALA A 140 -3.33 14.03 -11.90
N HIS A 141 -2.56 13.42 -12.81
CA HIS A 141 -1.28 12.81 -12.50
C HIS A 141 -0.17 13.85 -12.32
N GLN A 142 0.64 13.67 -11.29
CA GLN A 142 1.86 14.41 -11.06
C GLN A 142 2.85 13.54 -10.29
N ASP A 143 4.13 13.83 -10.46
CA ASP A 143 5.22 13.33 -9.64
C ASP A 143 6.17 14.50 -9.42
N VAL A 144 6.56 14.81 -8.19
CA VAL A 144 7.54 15.89 -7.90
C VAL A 144 7.15 17.20 -8.62
N TRP A 145 5.87 17.55 -8.61
CA TRP A 145 5.28 18.74 -9.22
C TRP A 145 5.31 18.80 -10.76
N SER A 146 6.46 18.69 -11.42
CA SER A 146 6.62 18.97 -12.84
C SER A 146 7.88 18.31 -13.41
N ARG A 147 7.94 18.12 -14.74
CA ARG A 147 9.16 17.64 -15.41
C ARG A 147 10.37 18.55 -15.22
N PHE A 148 10.14 19.84 -15.01
CA PHE A 148 11.21 20.79 -14.72
C PHE A 148 11.77 20.65 -13.30
N SER A 149 11.03 20.07 -12.37
CA SER A 149 11.51 19.77 -11.01
C SER A 149 11.98 18.33 -10.83
N GLY A 150 12.16 17.59 -11.93
CA GLY A 150 12.63 16.20 -11.91
C GLY A 150 11.52 15.14 -11.98
N GLY A 151 10.26 15.55 -12.15
CA GLY A 151 9.14 14.62 -12.22
C GLY A 151 8.19 14.83 -13.40
N SER A 152 6.89 15.03 -13.15
CA SER A 152 5.84 15.26 -14.16
C SER A 152 4.61 15.94 -13.53
N GLY A 153 3.70 16.49 -14.32
CA GLY A 153 2.45 17.05 -13.79
C GLY A 153 2.17 18.48 -14.22
N ALA A 154 2.57 19.46 -13.41
CA ALA A 154 2.28 20.87 -13.59
C ALA A 154 3.07 21.50 -14.77
N PRO A 155 2.46 22.48 -15.50
CA PRO A 155 3.12 23.24 -16.55
C PRO A 155 4.33 24.04 -16.07
N GLY A 156 5.30 24.27 -16.96
CA GLY A 156 6.50 25.08 -16.67
C GLY A 156 6.21 26.53 -16.25
N TRP A 157 5.13 27.13 -16.77
CA TRP A 157 4.77 28.52 -16.43
C TRP A 157 4.45 28.72 -14.94
N THR A 158 4.12 27.65 -14.22
CA THR A 158 3.83 27.71 -12.78
C THR A 158 5.05 28.15 -11.98
N PHE A 159 6.26 27.80 -12.43
CA PHE A 159 7.52 28.26 -11.82
C PHE A 159 7.75 29.75 -12.06
N GLU A 160 7.50 30.23 -13.28
CA GLU A 160 7.64 31.66 -13.59
C GLU A 160 6.74 32.51 -12.68
N VAL A 161 5.51 32.06 -12.42
CA VAL A 161 4.55 32.71 -11.50
C VAL A 161 5.10 32.82 -10.08
N ALA A 162 5.83 31.81 -9.62
CA ALA A 162 6.53 31.83 -8.34
C ALA A 162 7.82 32.67 -8.35
N GLY A 163 8.26 33.12 -9.53
CA GLY A 163 9.54 33.80 -9.74
C GLY A 163 10.73 32.85 -9.85
N LEU A 164 10.51 31.59 -10.22
CA LEU A 164 11.56 30.59 -10.39
C LEU A 164 11.99 30.46 -11.87
N ASP A 165 13.30 30.32 -12.07
CA ASP A 165 13.96 30.12 -13.36
C ASP A 165 14.29 28.63 -13.55
N VAL A 166 13.50 27.93 -14.36
CA VAL A 166 13.66 26.48 -14.58
C VAL A 166 15.00 26.10 -15.20
N GLU A 167 15.66 27.01 -15.92
CA GLU A 167 16.97 26.75 -16.53
C GLU A 167 18.11 26.76 -15.51
N ALA A 168 17.89 27.36 -14.33
CA ALA A 168 18.90 27.44 -13.28
C ALA A 168 18.89 26.24 -12.31
N PHE A 169 17.88 25.37 -12.37
CA PHE A 169 17.65 24.39 -11.30
C PHE A 169 18.77 23.37 -11.11
N THR A 170 19.37 22.87 -12.19
CA THR A 170 20.51 21.93 -12.12
C THR A 170 21.76 22.61 -11.56
N ASP A 171 22.02 23.87 -11.92
CA ASP A 171 23.18 24.63 -11.43
C ASP A 171 23.07 24.95 -9.94
N THR A 172 21.87 25.35 -9.50
CA THR A 172 21.62 25.69 -8.09
C THR A 172 21.23 24.49 -7.23
N GLY A 173 21.09 23.29 -7.80
CA GLY A 173 20.56 22.11 -7.11
C GLY A 173 19.10 22.26 -6.63
N ALA A 174 18.35 23.21 -7.17
CA ALA A 174 16.95 23.46 -6.79
C ALA A 174 16.00 22.34 -7.24
N ALA A 175 16.42 21.55 -8.23
CA ALA A 175 15.82 20.29 -8.64
C ALA A 175 16.91 19.31 -9.12
N TYR A 176 16.56 18.04 -9.28
CA TYR A 176 17.35 17.08 -10.06
C TYR A 176 16.58 16.79 -11.34
N VAL A 177 17.05 17.28 -12.47
CA VAL A 177 16.39 17.15 -13.77
C VAL A 177 17.12 16.07 -14.55
N HIS A 178 16.54 14.86 -14.62
CA HIS A 178 17.18 13.64 -15.11
C HIS A 178 18.13 13.85 -16.31
N GLY A 179 17.63 14.32 -17.46
CA GLY A 179 18.46 14.52 -18.64
C GLY A 179 19.59 15.54 -18.46
N GLN A 180 19.36 16.64 -17.74
CA GLN A 180 20.36 17.69 -17.52
C GLN A 180 21.43 17.25 -16.54
N ASP A 181 21.02 16.70 -15.40
CA ASP A 181 21.91 16.24 -14.35
C ASP A 181 22.74 15.02 -14.79
N GLU A 182 22.16 14.08 -15.53
CA GLU A 182 22.92 12.94 -16.08
C GLU A 182 23.86 13.37 -17.22
N LEU A 183 23.48 14.34 -18.05
CA LEU A 183 24.41 14.93 -19.04
C LEU A 183 25.58 15.63 -18.34
N ARG A 184 25.33 16.38 -17.27
CA ARG A 184 26.38 17.02 -16.46
C ARG A 184 27.32 15.97 -15.86
N ARG A 185 26.75 14.91 -15.28
CA ARG A 185 27.50 13.77 -14.71
C ARG A 185 28.35 13.05 -15.75
N ALA A 186 27.80 12.77 -16.93
CA ALA A 186 28.51 12.09 -18.02
C ALA A 186 29.72 12.89 -18.54
N ASN A 187 29.69 14.22 -18.40
CA ASN A 187 30.78 15.11 -18.78
C ASN A 187 31.76 15.43 -17.64
N ALA A 188 31.50 14.94 -16.42
CA ALA A 188 32.37 15.10 -15.26
C ALA A 188 33.26 13.86 -15.05
N PRO A 189 34.39 13.97 -14.32
CA PRO A 189 35.18 12.82 -13.91
C PRO A 189 34.32 11.80 -13.14
N VAL A 190 34.47 10.52 -13.45
CA VAL A 190 33.70 9.45 -12.78
C VAL A 190 33.95 9.48 -11.27
N ASN A 191 32.86 9.55 -10.50
CA ASN A 191 32.89 9.49 -9.04
C ASN A 191 32.07 8.29 -8.54
N GLU A 192 32.75 7.21 -8.17
CA GLU A 192 32.11 5.97 -7.68
C GLU A 192 31.35 6.17 -6.36
N LYS A 193 31.60 7.26 -5.62
CA LYS A 193 30.87 7.60 -4.39
C LYS A 193 29.51 8.25 -4.65
N GLU A 194 29.26 8.66 -5.90
CA GLU A 194 28.04 9.31 -6.34
C GLU A 194 27.36 8.44 -7.39
N PRO A 195 26.74 7.30 -7.02
CA PRO A 195 26.02 6.49 -7.98
C PRO A 195 24.78 7.25 -8.50
N SER A 196 24.53 7.16 -9.81
CA SER A 196 23.21 7.45 -10.42
C SER A 196 22.47 6.17 -10.72
N GLY A 197 21.19 6.29 -11.07
CA GLY A 197 20.36 5.15 -11.43
C GLY A 197 18.87 5.41 -11.21
N PRO A 198 18.02 4.40 -11.46
CA PRO A 198 16.60 4.49 -11.23
C PRO A 198 16.30 4.77 -9.75
N PHE A 199 15.20 5.48 -9.49
CA PHE A 199 14.67 5.78 -8.15
C PHE A 199 15.44 6.86 -7.33
N VAL A 200 16.12 7.81 -7.99
CA VAL A 200 16.62 9.05 -7.34
C VAL A 200 15.52 10.12 -7.26
N TRP A 201 14.60 10.12 -8.23
CA TRP A 201 13.57 11.14 -8.38
C TRP A 201 12.65 11.36 -7.17
N PRO A 202 12.29 10.36 -6.32
CA PRO A 202 11.38 10.62 -5.20
C PRO A 202 11.96 11.59 -4.16
N SER A 203 13.29 11.70 -4.08
CA SER A 203 13.98 12.71 -3.27
C SER A 203 13.80 14.15 -3.79
N GLY A 204 13.17 14.33 -4.94
CA GLY A 204 12.87 15.65 -5.48
C GLY A 204 11.78 16.40 -4.71
N TYR A 205 10.89 15.73 -3.97
CA TYR A 205 9.78 16.37 -3.26
C TYR A 205 10.23 17.43 -2.24
N GLN A 206 11.39 17.24 -1.62
CA GLN A 206 11.97 18.15 -0.64
C GLN A 206 12.96 19.15 -1.25
N LYS A 207 13.35 18.99 -2.52
CA LYS A 207 14.15 20.00 -3.21
C LYS A 207 13.34 21.30 -3.34
N LEU A 208 14.05 22.42 -3.43
CA LEU A 208 13.43 23.75 -3.31
C LEU A 208 12.29 23.97 -4.30
N ALA A 209 12.48 23.58 -5.57
CA ALA A 209 11.50 23.85 -6.62
C ALA A 209 10.15 23.17 -6.32
N ALA A 210 10.15 21.85 -6.11
CA ALA A 210 8.92 21.09 -5.85
C ALA A 210 8.28 21.44 -4.51
N SER A 211 9.08 21.53 -3.43
CA SER A 211 8.57 21.87 -2.09
C SER A 211 7.98 23.28 -2.04
N THR A 212 8.61 24.26 -2.69
CA THR A 212 8.07 25.63 -2.81
C THR A 212 6.74 25.61 -3.58
N MET A 213 6.70 24.98 -4.75
CA MET A 213 5.51 24.99 -5.58
C MET A 213 4.32 24.27 -4.92
N ALA A 214 4.54 23.13 -4.28
CA ALA A 214 3.52 22.46 -3.47
C ALA A 214 3.00 23.39 -2.36
N THR A 215 3.89 24.09 -1.66
CA THR A 215 3.50 25.04 -0.61
C THR A 215 2.64 26.19 -1.15
N LEU A 216 3.02 26.77 -2.29
CA LEU A 216 2.26 27.86 -2.91
C LEU A 216 0.89 27.38 -3.42
N PHE A 217 0.81 26.16 -3.95
CA PHE A 217 -0.44 25.57 -4.42
C PHE A 217 -1.43 25.29 -3.28
N TRP A 218 -0.96 24.79 -2.13
CA TRP A 218 -1.83 24.48 -1.00
C TRP A 218 -2.16 25.72 -0.16
N ALA A 219 -1.12 26.46 0.22
CA ALA A 219 -1.14 27.43 1.30
C ALA A 219 -0.56 28.79 0.90
N GLY A 220 -0.42 29.09 -0.40
CA GLY A 220 0.21 30.32 -0.87
C GLY A 220 -0.49 31.62 -0.41
N ASP A 221 -1.78 31.60 -0.06
CA ASP A 221 -2.43 32.75 0.57
C ASP A 221 -2.07 32.89 2.06
N ALA A 222 -1.86 31.77 2.77
CA ALA A 222 -1.48 31.71 4.17
C ALA A 222 0.01 31.97 4.41
N LEU A 223 0.88 31.46 3.53
CA LEU A 223 2.33 31.43 3.70
C LEU A 223 3.08 32.33 2.72
N ALA A 224 2.43 32.86 1.68
CA ALA A 224 3.04 33.81 0.76
C ALA A 224 2.09 34.97 0.39
N PRO A 225 1.49 35.67 1.38
CA PRO A 225 0.43 36.67 1.13
C PRO A 225 0.87 37.84 0.23
N ASN A 226 2.17 38.15 0.15
CA ASN A 226 2.69 39.22 -0.72
C ASN A 226 2.78 38.79 -2.20
N LEU A 227 2.80 37.48 -2.50
CA LEU A 227 2.83 36.98 -3.87
C LEU A 227 1.43 37.00 -4.48
N ARG A 228 1.14 38.11 -5.16
CA ARG A 228 -0.16 38.42 -5.76
C ARG A 228 -0.08 38.22 -7.27
N CYS A 229 -1.09 37.56 -7.84
CA CYS A 229 -1.17 37.28 -9.28
C CYS A 229 -2.32 38.06 -9.91
N PRO A 230 -2.21 38.51 -11.18
CA PRO A 230 -3.33 39.09 -11.90
C PRO A 230 -4.54 38.16 -11.88
N ARG A 231 -5.73 38.67 -11.59
CA ARG A 231 -6.94 37.85 -11.67
C ARG A 231 -7.23 37.49 -13.13
N PRO A 232 -7.40 36.20 -13.47
CA PRO A 232 -7.84 35.81 -14.81
C PRO A 232 -9.12 36.54 -15.21
N ARG A 233 -9.17 37.10 -16.42
CA ARG A 233 -10.33 37.80 -17.02
C ARG A 233 -10.83 39.07 -16.32
N SER A 234 -10.08 39.63 -15.37
CA SER A 234 -10.47 40.95 -14.83
C SER A 234 -10.14 42.06 -15.81
N SER A 235 -11.15 42.82 -16.22
CA SER A 235 -10.97 44.05 -17.01
C SER A 235 -10.51 45.24 -16.16
N ALA A 236 -10.55 45.09 -14.83
CA ALA A 236 -10.10 46.09 -13.89
C ALA A 236 -8.57 46.04 -13.75
N LYS A 237 -7.91 47.12 -14.18
CA LYS A 237 -6.45 47.26 -14.07
C LYS A 237 -6.03 47.17 -12.60
N GLY A 238 -5.21 46.17 -12.27
CA GLY A 238 -4.66 45.97 -10.91
C GLY A 238 -5.44 45.01 -10.01
N ASP A 239 -6.49 44.35 -10.51
CA ASP A 239 -7.17 43.29 -9.75
C ASP A 239 -6.28 42.04 -9.64
N THR A 240 -6.05 41.62 -8.40
CA THR A 240 -5.13 40.53 -8.07
C THR A 240 -5.75 39.52 -7.11
N VAL A 241 -5.28 38.28 -7.21
CA VAL A 241 -5.60 37.17 -6.32
C VAL A 241 -4.33 36.65 -5.66
N SER A 242 -4.47 35.81 -4.62
CA SER A 242 -3.31 35.07 -4.09
C SER A 242 -2.79 34.07 -5.14
N VAL A 243 -1.52 33.71 -5.03
CA VAL A 243 -0.92 32.65 -5.87
C VAL A 243 -1.65 31.30 -5.72
N ARG A 244 -2.12 30.96 -4.52
CA ARG A 244 -2.95 29.76 -4.29
C ARG A 244 -4.19 29.77 -5.18
N GLU A 245 -4.94 30.87 -5.13
CA GLU A 245 -6.18 30.99 -5.91
C GLU A 245 -5.89 30.92 -7.41
N TYR A 246 -4.81 31.57 -7.85
CA TYR A 246 -4.40 31.57 -9.25
C TYR A 246 -4.05 30.16 -9.77
N LEU A 247 -3.17 29.44 -9.05
CA LEU A 247 -2.72 28.10 -9.45
C LEU A 247 -3.87 27.08 -9.36
N GLN A 248 -4.62 27.08 -8.24
CA GLN A 248 -5.74 26.16 -8.08
C GLN A 248 -6.84 26.41 -9.11
N HIS A 249 -7.18 27.67 -9.38
CA HIS A 249 -8.19 27.99 -10.40
C HIS A 249 -7.78 27.46 -11.78
N ALA A 250 -6.55 27.71 -12.21
CA ALA A 250 -6.06 27.25 -13.52
C ALA A 250 -6.02 25.70 -13.62
N CYS A 251 -5.57 25.01 -12.57
CA CYS A 251 -5.58 23.55 -12.52
C CYS A 251 -7.01 22.98 -12.53
N ILE A 252 -7.87 23.47 -11.63
CA ILE A 252 -9.26 23.01 -11.49
C ILE A 252 -10.07 23.26 -12.76
N GLU A 253 -9.88 24.39 -13.43
CA GLU A 253 -10.59 24.67 -14.70
C GLU A 253 -10.04 23.86 -15.88
N ALA A 254 -8.74 23.53 -15.92
CA ALA A 254 -8.19 22.65 -16.95
C ALA A 254 -8.84 21.25 -16.90
N PHE A 255 -8.86 20.62 -15.72
CA PHE A 255 -9.54 19.33 -15.53
C PHE A 255 -11.06 19.46 -15.58
N GLY A 256 -11.61 20.58 -15.11
CA GLY A 256 -13.04 20.90 -15.23
C GLY A 256 -13.50 20.97 -16.68
N ARG A 257 -12.68 21.53 -17.58
CA ARG A 257 -12.99 21.55 -19.01
C ARG A 257 -12.93 20.16 -19.62
N LEU A 258 -11.94 19.35 -19.27
CA LEU A 258 -11.91 17.94 -19.68
C LEU A 258 -13.16 17.20 -19.20
N ALA A 259 -13.53 17.36 -17.92
CA ALA A 259 -14.74 16.77 -17.33
C ALA A 259 -16.01 17.18 -18.08
N ASP A 260 -16.10 18.44 -18.50
CA ASP A 260 -17.24 18.96 -19.28
C ASP A 260 -17.41 18.29 -20.65
N GLU A 261 -16.33 17.82 -21.26
CA GLU A 261 -16.33 17.14 -22.58
C GLU A 261 -16.58 15.63 -22.45
N VAL A 262 -16.18 15.01 -21.32
CA VAL A 262 -16.32 13.57 -21.10
C VAL A 262 -17.49 13.18 -20.20
N SER A 263 -18.21 14.15 -19.60
CA SER A 263 -19.28 13.90 -18.62
C SER A 263 -20.44 13.06 -19.17
N GLY A 264 -20.66 13.08 -20.49
CA GLY A 264 -21.69 12.29 -21.17
C GLY A 264 -21.20 10.91 -21.66
N LEU A 265 -19.91 10.61 -21.52
CA LEU A 265 -19.32 9.36 -21.99
C LEU A 265 -19.46 8.28 -20.93
N GLU A 266 -20.09 7.19 -21.33
CA GLU A 266 -20.39 6.03 -20.49
C GLU A 266 -19.15 5.46 -19.76
N ALA A 267 -17.98 5.51 -20.40
CA ALA A 267 -16.76 4.95 -19.83
C ALA A 267 -16.16 5.76 -18.68
N CYS A 268 -16.40 7.07 -18.61
CA CYS A 268 -15.78 7.93 -17.60
C CYS A 268 -16.60 7.91 -16.29
N VAL A 269 -16.12 7.17 -15.29
CA VAL A 269 -16.83 7.00 -14.01
C VAL A 269 -16.47 8.05 -12.97
N GLY A 270 -15.38 8.79 -13.14
CA GLY A 270 -14.96 9.79 -12.17
C GLY A 270 -13.56 10.36 -12.40
N PHE A 271 -13.12 11.13 -11.41
CA PHE A 271 -11.83 11.81 -11.41
C PHE A 271 -11.12 11.59 -10.07
N GLU A 272 -9.81 11.54 -10.14
CA GLU A 272 -8.91 11.60 -9.00
C GLU A 272 -8.24 12.99 -8.98
N PRO A 273 -8.52 13.84 -7.97
CA PRO A 273 -8.11 15.25 -7.99
C PRO A 273 -6.61 15.51 -8.04
N LEU A 274 -5.78 14.62 -7.48
CA LEU A 274 -4.33 14.74 -7.52
C LEU A 274 -3.66 13.41 -7.14
N ASN A 275 -2.78 12.91 -8.01
CA ASN A 275 -1.87 11.80 -7.69
C ASN A 275 -0.85 12.21 -6.62
N GLU A 276 -0.61 11.32 -5.66
CA GLU A 276 0.39 11.35 -4.60
C GLU A 276 0.63 12.74 -4.02
N PRO A 277 -0.40 13.34 -3.38
CA PRO A 277 -0.32 14.72 -2.92
C PRO A 277 0.82 14.88 -1.90
N HIS A 278 1.58 15.95 -2.01
CA HIS A 278 2.64 16.30 -1.07
C HIS A 278 2.40 17.67 -0.45
N ARG A 279 2.59 17.79 0.87
CA ARG A 279 2.30 19.01 1.64
C ARG A 279 3.25 20.19 1.39
N GLY A 280 4.37 19.94 0.71
CA GLY A 280 5.45 20.93 0.56
C GLY A 280 6.07 21.24 1.92
N LEU A 281 6.17 22.52 2.25
CA LEU A 281 6.76 23.01 3.49
C LEU A 281 5.72 23.17 4.62
N VAL A 282 4.43 22.95 4.37
CA VAL A 282 3.39 23.08 5.42
C VAL A 282 3.65 22.11 6.56
N ASN A 283 3.73 22.64 7.79
CA ASN A 283 4.15 21.89 8.99
C ASN A 283 5.55 21.26 8.83
N LEU A 284 6.51 21.99 8.24
CA LEU A 284 7.91 21.60 8.09
C LEU A 284 8.49 21.04 9.40
N HIS A 285 9.18 19.90 9.32
CA HIS A 285 9.83 19.29 10.49
C HIS A 285 10.96 20.15 11.07
N GLY A 286 11.80 20.71 10.20
CA GLY A 286 12.86 21.64 10.58
C GLY A 286 13.58 22.24 9.36
N PHE A 287 14.22 23.38 9.57
CA PHE A 287 15.01 24.04 8.52
C PHE A 287 16.31 23.31 8.18
N ASP A 288 16.92 22.68 9.19
CA ASP A 288 18.23 22.02 9.11
C ASP A 288 18.15 20.49 9.31
N GLY A 289 16.95 19.93 9.40
CA GLY A 289 16.75 18.53 9.78
C GLY A 289 15.49 17.92 9.18
N TRP A 290 15.56 16.61 8.98
CA TRP A 290 14.60 15.84 8.20
C TRP A 290 13.79 14.89 9.06
N ASN A 291 12.64 14.45 8.54
CA ASN A 291 11.88 13.37 9.12
C ASN A 291 12.15 12.06 8.36
N TYR A 292 12.92 11.15 8.95
CA TYR A 292 13.21 9.83 8.35
C TYR A 292 11.97 8.94 8.17
N ASP A 293 10.86 9.27 8.83
CA ASP A 293 9.60 8.53 8.70
C ASP A 293 8.82 8.93 7.44
N THR A 294 9.05 10.14 6.90
CA THR A 294 8.29 10.69 5.75
C THR A 294 9.16 11.17 4.58
N ASP A 295 10.44 11.46 4.80
CA ASP A 295 11.33 12.07 3.81
C ASP A 295 12.37 11.06 3.29
N LEU A 296 12.54 10.99 1.96
CA LEU A 296 13.51 10.11 1.30
C LEU A 296 14.70 10.91 0.76
N HIS A 297 15.93 10.48 1.04
CA HIS A 297 17.15 11.26 0.79
C HIS A 297 18.21 10.47 -0.01
N ILE A 298 18.27 10.66 -1.33
CA ILE A 298 19.31 10.07 -2.20
C ILE A 298 19.95 11.18 -3.03
N GLY A 299 21.27 11.10 -3.21
CA GLY A 299 22.05 12.08 -3.96
C GLY A 299 22.31 13.35 -3.15
N TYR A 300 22.48 14.48 -3.83
CA TYR A 300 22.60 15.78 -3.17
C TYR A 300 21.25 16.20 -2.60
N TYR A 301 21.17 16.22 -1.28
CA TYR A 301 19.93 16.47 -0.56
C TYR A 301 20.16 17.58 0.50
N PRO A 302 20.16 18.86 0.08
CA PRO A 302 20.43 19.99 0.96
C PRO A 302 19.27 20.23 1.92
N SER A 303 19.56 20.63 3.18
CA SER A 303 18.54 21.13 4.12
C SER A 303 17.74 22.28 3.52
N LEU A 304 16.56 22.62 4.04
CA LEU A 304 15.82 23.77 3.52
C LEU A 304 16.67 25.04 3.59
N THR A 305 17.39 25.26 4.69
CA THR A 305 18.34 26.38 4.83
C THR A 305 19.38 26.40 3.71
N GLN A 306 19.99 25.25 3.43
CA GLN A 306 20.99 25.13 2.37
C GLN A 306 20.36 25.33 0.98
N ALA A 307 19.17 24.77 0.74
CA ALA A 307 18.46 24.86 -0.52
C ALA A 307 18.05 26.32 -0.83
N LEU A 308 17.63 27.08 0.19
CA LEU A 308 17.33 28.50 0.09
C LEU A 308 18.57 29.32 -0.31
N ALA A 309 19.71 29.02 0.31
CA ALA A 309 20.99 29.67 0.01
C ALA A 309 21.48 29.34 -1.41
N LEU A 310 21.50 28.05 -1.76
CA LEU A 310 21.94 27.56 -3.09
C LEU A 310 21.11 28.17 -4.21
N ALA A 311 19.78 28.17 -4.10
CA ALA A 311 18.92 28.78 -5.10
C ALA A 311 19.05 30.31 -5.20
N SER A 312 19.60 30.94 -4.16
CA SER A 312 19.92 32.37 -4.17
C SER A 312 21.34 32.66 -4.66
N GLY A 313 22.08 31.64 -5.12
CA GLY A 313 23.41 31.76 -5.71
C GLY A 313 24.57 31.62 -4.73
N TYR A 314 24.32 31.18 -3.49
CA TYR A 314 25.36 31.02 -2.47
C TYR A 314 25.79 29.56 -2.34
N ALA A 315 27.10 29.30 -2.43
CA ALA A 315 27.67 27.96 -2.29
C ALA A 315 27.39 27.34 -0.90
N GLN A 316 27.12 26.03 -0.85
CA GLN A 316 26.86 25.30 0.40
C GLN A 316 27.56 23.94 0.42
N GLU A 317 28.01 23.52 1.60
CA GLU A 317 28.50 22.15 1.85
C GLU A 317 27.29 21.21 2.03
N VAL A 318 27.05 20.32 1.06
CA VAL A 318 25.88 19.44 1.02
C VAL A 318 26.28 17.99 1.22
N ASP A 319 25.52 17.27 2.05
CA ASP A 319 25.65 15.83 2.22
C ASP A 319 25.16 15.09 0.95
N TYR A 320 25.95 14.13 0.47
CA TYR A 320 25.55 13.18 -0.56
C TYR A 320 25.09 11.88 0.07
N TYR A 321 23.83 11.51 -0.14
CA TYR A 321 23.23 10.32 0.43
C TYR A 321 23.25 9.14 -0.56
N VAL A 322 23.55 7.95 -0.04
CA VAL A 322 23.49 6.67 -0.78
C VAL A 322 22.58 5.68 -0.07
N LYS A 323 22.02 4.73 -0.83
CA LYS A 323 21.19 3.65 -0.29
C LYS A 323 21.97 2.82 0.73
N SER A 324 21.31 2.40 1.81
CA SER A 324 21.89 1.53 2.84
C SER A 324 20.87 0.57 3.46
N TRP A 325 21.36 -0.29 4.36
CA TRP A 325 20.55 -1.20 5.16
C TRP A 325 21.19 -1.32 6.56
N PRO A 326 20.42 -1.34 7.67
CA PRO A 326 18.96 -1.38 7.77
C PRO A 326 18.26 -0.01 7.67
N PHE A 327 19.00 1.09 7.80
CA PHE A 327 18.48 2.44 7.53
C PHE A 327 18.44 2.69 6.02
N PRO A 328 17.39 3.30 5.47
CA PRO A 328 17.19 3.39 4.02
C PRO A 328 18.35 4.12 3.32
N THR A 329 18.90 5.16 3.93
CA THR A 329 19.98 5.95 3.35
C THR A 329 21.04 6.30 4.39
N ARG A 330 22.27 6.56 3.93
CA ARG A 330 23.38 7.06 4.75
C ARG A 330 24.17 8.12 3.99
N VAL A 331 24.82 9.02 4.72
CA VAL A 331 25.79 9.96 4.13
C VAL A 331 27.01 9.17 3.61
N SER A 332 27.38 9.43 2.36
CA SER A 332 28.60 8.91 1.74
C SER A 332 29.76 9.87 1.93
N HIS A 333 29.54 11.16 1.63
CA HIS A 333 30.51 12.25 1.76
C HIS A 333 29.78 13.61 1.72
N ARG A 334 30.55 14.68 1.93
CA ARG A 334 30.13 16.08 1.73
C ARG A 334 30.84 16.67 0.53
N THR A 335 30.13 17.51 -0.21
CA THR A 335 30.67 18.25 -1.35
C THR A 335 30.19 19.69 -1.29
N LEU A 336 31.08 20.63 -1.62
CA LEU A 336 30.71 22.01 -1.92
C LEU A 336 29.93 22.06 -3.24
N VAL A 337 28.63 22.38 -3.15
CA VAL A 337 27.81 22.70 -4.31
C VAL A 337 27.87 24.21 -4.49
N ASP A 338 28.42 24.68 -5.61
CA ASP A 338 28.58 26.10 -5.92
C ASP A 338 27.78 26.48 -7.17
N PRO A 339 26.71 27.30 -7.01
CA PRO A 339 25.98 27.87 -8.13
C PRO A 339 26.74 28.99 -8.88
N GLU A 340 27.93 29.39 -8.43
CA GLU A 340 28.75 30.46 -9.01
C GLU A 340 28.00 31.80 -9.14
N GLY A 341 27.12 32.10 -8.19
CA GLY A 341 26.27 33.29 -8.19
C GLY A 341 25.04 33.20 -9.09
N ARG A 342 24.82 32.08 -9.81
CA ARG A 342 23.58 31.83 -10.54
C ARG A 342 22.43 31.68 -9.54
N SER A 343 21.37 32.47 -9.71
CA SER A 343 20.14 32.32 -8.94
C SER A 343 19.08 31.56 -9.72
N ALA A 344 18.32 30.73 -9.01
CA ALA A 344 17.09 30.10 -9.47
C ALA A 344 15.88 31.03 -9.35
N TRP A 345 16.05 32.25 -8.83
CA TRP A 345 15.00 33.25 -8.76
C TRP A 345 15.16 34.28 -9.87
N LEU A 346 14.08 34.54 -10.59
CA LEU A 346 14.01 35.56 -11.63
C LEU A 346 14.12 36.95 -10.99
N THR A 347 14.98 37.80 -11.57
CA THR A 347 15.04 39.22 -11.19
C THR A 347 13.82 39.94 -11.74
N ALA A 348 13.23 40.87 -10.98
CA ALA A 348 12.12 41.69 -11.48
C ALA A 348 12.57 42.57 -12.67
N LYS A 349 12.38 42.07 -13.89
CA LYS A 349 12.42 42.90 -15.11
C LYS A 349 11.01 42.96 -15.68
N PRO A 350 10.36 44.13 -15.70
CA PRO A 350 9.11 44.29 -16.44
C PRO A 350 9.43 44.29 -17.95
N ASP A 351 9.09 43.21 -18.64
CA ASP A 351 8.95 43.25 -20.10
C ASP A 351 7.51 43.66 -20.44
N ALA A 352 7.35 44.84 -21.03
CA ALA A 352 6.05 45.36 -21.44
C ALA A 352 5.39 44.54 -22.56
N ALA A 353 6.12 43.63 -23.22
CA ALA A 353 5.61 42.75 -24.27
C ALA A 353 5.02 41.42 -23.75
N LYS A 354 5.27 41.05 -22.47
CA LYS A 354 4.80 39.79 -21.86
C LYS A 354 4.23 40.06 -20.47
N PRO A 355 2.88 40.11 -20.29
CA PRO A 355 2.23 40.39 -19.01
C PRO A 355 2.25 39.20 -18.02
N GLN A 356 3.36 38.46 -17.96
CA GLN A 356 3.53 37.31 -17.06
C GLN A 356 3.97 37.78 -15.66
N ASN A 357 3.44 37.12 -14.63
CA ASN A 357 3.85 37.36 -13.25
C ASN A 357 5.22 36.72 -13.04
N TYR A 358 6.27 37.50 -12.72
CA TYR A 358 7.65 37.04 -12.50
C TYR A 358 7.99 36.94 -11.01
N GLY A 359 7.03 36.54 -10.19
CA GLY A 359 7.18 36.47 -8.74
C GLY A 359 7.45 37.83 -8.08
N LEU A 360 8.29 37.83 -7.04
CA LEU A 360 8.62 39.02 -6.24
C LEU A 360 9.96 39.68 -6.63
N GLY A 361 10.65 39.15 -7.64
CA GLY A 361 11.99 39.61 -8.04
C GLY A 361 13.13 39.13 -7.16
N GLU A 362 12.83 38.29 -6.16
CA GLU A 362 13.76 37.61 -5.26
C GLU A 362 13.13 36.31 -4.73
N CYS A 363 13.85 35.60 -3.85
CA CYS A 363 13.32 34.41 -3.17
C CYS A 363 12.02 34.71 -2.42
N VAL A 364 10.95 33.97 -2.73
CA VAL A 364 9.63 34.19 -2.11
C VAL A 364 9.70 34.12 -0.58
N TRP A 365 10.48 33.20 -0.02
CA TRP A 365 10.62 33.05 1.42
C TRP A 365 11.49 34.16 2.04
N ARG A 366 12.49 34.68 1.30
CA ARG A 366 13.27 35.86 1.73
C ARG A 366 12.42 37.13 1.75
N ALA A 367 11.59 37.33 0.72
CA ALA A 367 10.67 38.46 0.62
C ALA A 367 9.61 38.49 1.74
N HIS A 368 9.36 37.36 2.40
CA HIS A 368 8.48 37.27 3.57
C HIS A 368 9.25 37.25 4.91
N GLY A 369 10.56 37.50 4.89
CA GLY A 369 11.38 37.56 6.10
C GLY A 369 11.53 36.21 6.80
N VAL A 370 11.45 35.09 6.08
CA VAL A 370 11.65 33.75 6.65
C VAL A 370 13.13 33.51 6.97
N TRP A 371 14.01 34.00 6.10
CA TRP A 371 15.46 33.85 6.21
C TRP A 371 16.18 35.02 5.54
N GLU A 372 17.46 35.19 5.84
CA GLU A 372 18.37 36.15 5.19
C GLU A 372 19.77 35.55 4.97
N TRP A 373 20.56 36.17 4.10
CA TRP A 373 22.00 35.89 4.02
C TRP A 373 22.74 36.83 4.96
N ASP A 374 23.48 36.29 5.93
CA ASP A 374 24.32 37.06 6.82
C ASP A 374 25.64 37.39 6.12
N GLU A 375 25.84 38.66 5.77
CA GLU A 375 27.06 39.12 5.10
C GLU A 375 28.32 39.06 5.98
N THR A 376 28.15 39.03 7.30
CA THR A 376 29.25 38.96 8.27
C THR A 376 29.72 37.52 8.44
N GLU A 377 28.78 36.60 8.67
CA GLU A 377 29.07 35.18 8.85
C GLU A 377 29.23 34.42 7.53
N LYS A 378 28.87 35.06 6.41
CA LYS A 378 28.84 34.46 5.07
C LYS A 378 28.05 33.15 5.06
N GLY A 379 26.86 33.20 5.65
CA GLY A 379 25.98 32.04 5.79
C GLY A 379 24.49 32.39 5.83
N PRO A 380 23.62 31.40 5.57
CA PRO A 380 22.18 31.58 5.67
C PRO A 380 21.72 31.63 7.13
N LYS A 381 20.77 32.52 7.43
CA LYS A 381 20.22 32.73 8.76
C LYS A 381 18.69 32.67 8.73
N VAL A 382 18.13 31.72 9.46
CA VAL A 382 16.67 31.57 9.62
C VAL A 382 16.17 32.60 10.62
N LEU A 383 15.20 33.42 10.18
CA LEU A 383 14.60 34.49 10.98
C LEU A 383 13.33 34.05 11.69
N GLN A 384 12.57 33.13 11.09
CA GLN A 384 11.29 32.65 11.63
C GLN A 384 11.20 31.12 11.58
N LYS A 385 11.54 30.46 12.70
CA LYS A 385 11.63 28.99 12.77
C LYS A 385 10.28 28.27 12.63
N ASN A 386 9.19 28.89 13.07
CA ASN A 386 7.84 28.34 13.02
C ASN A 386 7.01 28.91 11.86
N TYR A 387 7.65 29.54 10.86
CA TYR A 387 6.93 30.24 9.78
C TYR A 387 5.92 29.35 9.07
N PHE A 388 6.29 28.09 8.79
CA PHE A 388 5.45 27.15 8.07
C PHE A 388 4.44 26.38 8.94
N GLU A 389 4.32 26.74 10.23
CA GLU A 389 3.38 26.13 11.18
C GLU A 389 2.18 27.04 11.49
N VAL A 390 2.21 28.30 11.05
CA VAL A 390 1.19 29.30 11.37
C VAL A 390 0.72 30.07 10.13
N ASP A 391 -0.51 30.59 10.21
CA ASP A 391 -1.13 31.43 9.18
C ASP A 391 -0.57 32.86 9.26
N HIS A 392 -0.29 33.49 8.10
CA HIS A 392 0.16 34.88 7.97
C HIS A 392 -0.85 35.77 7.25
N ARG A 393 -2.08 35.30 7.00
CA ARG A 393 -3.14 36.12 6.44
C ARG A 393 -3.60 37.20 7.42
N PRO A 394 -3.93 38.40 6.93
CA PRO A 394 -4.56 39.44 7.73
C PRO A 394 -5.80 38.93 8.48
N GLY A 395 -5.80 39.02 9.82
CA GLY A 395 -6.88 38.57 10.71
C GLY A 395 -6.77 37.12 11.22
N SER A 396 -5.78 36.36 10.77
CA SER A 396 -5.50 34.99 11.22
C SER A 396 -4.04 34.77 11.64
N GLU A 397 -3.27 35.85 11.77
CA GLU A 397 -1.84 35.80 12.05
C GLU A 397 -1.53 34.98 13.30
N GLY A 398 -0.58 34.05 13.17
CA GLY A 398 -0.10 33.22 14.29
C GLY A 398 -1.02 32.05 14.66
N LYS A 399 -2.16 31.87 14.00
CA LYS A 399 -3.00 30.68 14.21
C LYS A 399 -2.31 29.44 13.63
N PRO A 400 -2.27 28.30 14.34
CA PRO A 400 -1.71 27.07 13.81
C PRO A 400 -2.46 26.59 12.56
N ILE A 401 -1.71 26.20 11.53
CA ILE A 401 -2.25 25.57 10.31
C ILE A 401 -2.00 24.06 10.33
N GLU A 402 -2.88 23.30 9.70
CA GLU A 402 -2.72 21.86 9.50
C GLU A 402 -3.13 21.49 8.06
N TRP A 403 -2.26 20.77 7.35
CA TRP A 403 -2.40 20.57 5.90
C TRP A 403 -3.68 19.86 5.47
N TYR A 404 -4.04 18.75 6.14
CA TYR A 404 -5.22 17.97 5.76
C TYR A 404 -6.52 18.76 5.95
N ARG A 405 -6.66 19.41 7.12
CA ARG A 405 -7.83 20.17 7.53
C ARG A 405 -7.97 21.47 6.74
N ASP A 406 -6.93 22.29 6.68
CA ASP A 406 -7.05 23.67 6.22
C ASP A 406 -6.88 23.83 4.70
N PHE A 407 -6.24 22.87 4.02
CA PHE A 407 -5.89 23.00 2.60
C PHE A 407 -6.33 21.82 1.74
N TYR A 408 -6.01 20.57 2.12
CA TYR A 408 -6.28 19.39 1.31
C TYR A 408 -7.79 19.10 1.17
N GLY A 409 -8.52 18.98 2.29
CA GLY A 409 -9.98 18.75 2.29
C GLY A 409 -10.75 19.81 1.48
N PRO A 410 -10.51 21.12 1.70
CA PRO A 410 -11.12 22.19 0.90
C PRO A 410 -10.81 22.11 -0.60
N PHE A 411 -9.57 21.78 -0.98
CA PHE A 411 -9.21 21.61 -2.38
C PHE A 411 -9.95 20.43 -3.03
N LEU A 412 -9.98 19.27 -2.37
CA LEU A 412 -10.71 18.10 -2.88
C LEU A 412 -12.18 18.42 -3.14
N LYS A 413 -12.83 19.15 -2.23
CA LYS A 413 -14.21 19.60 -2.42
C LYS A 413 -14.35 20.51 -3.64
N ARG A 414 -13.49 21.53 -3.75
CA ARG A 414 -13.54 22.50 -4.85
C ARG A 414 -13.27 21.85 -6.22
N PHE A 415 -12.30 20.95 -6.29
CA PHE A 415 -12.00 20.21 -7.52
C PHE A 415 -13.18 19.30 -7.90
N SER A 416 -13.67 18.51 -6.93
CA SER A 416 -14.78 17.57 -7.15
C SER A 416 -16.06 18.27 -7.61
N ASP A 417 -16.40 19.40 -6.99
CA ASP A 417 -17.56 20.21 -7.38
C ASP A 417 -17.44 20.73 -8.82
N ARG A 418 -16.21 21.04 -9.25
CA ARG A 418 -15.98 21.54 -10.61
C ARG A 418 -16.15 20.44 -11.65
N VAL A 419 -15.53 19.27 -11.44
CA VAL A 419 -15.55 18.18 -12.42
C VAL A 419 -16.93 17.52 -12.49
N SER A 420 -17.61 17.36 -11.36
CA SER A 420 -18.94 16.73 -11.29
C SER A 420 -20.10 17.64 -11.71
N ARG A 421 -19.85 18.92 -12.00
CA ARG A 421 -20.91 19.93 -12.27
C ARG A 421 -21.93 19.51 -13.34
N LYS A 422 -21.49 18.83 -14.41
CA LYS A 422 -22.36 18.33 -15.49
C LYS A 422 -22.82 16.88 -15.29
N SER A 423 -22.22 16.15 -14.36
CA SER A 423 -22.58 14.76 -14.06
C SER A 423 -22.37 14.46 -12.57
N PRO A 424 -23.42 14.58 -11.73
CA PRO A 424 -23.33 14.31 -10.30
C PRO A 424 -23.12 12.83 -9.97
N ARG A 425 -23.04 11.96 -10.99
CA ARG A 425 -22.73 10.53 -10.85
C ARG A 425 -21.23 10.25 -10.81
N GLN A 426 -20.39 11.25 -11.12
CA GLN A 426 -18.95 11.07 -11.10
C GLN A 426 -18.45 10.80 -9.68
N PHE A 427 -17.56 9.82 -9.59
CA PHE A 427 -16.86 9.50 -8.35
C PHE A 427 -15.67 10.43 -8.14
N CYS A 428 -15.40 10.76 -6.87
CA CYS A 428 -14.17 11.39 -6.43
C CYS A 428 -13.25 10.32 -5.83
N PHE A 429 -12.26 9.89 -6.59
CA PHE A 429 -11.19 9.02 -6.11
C PHE A 429 -10.16 9.88 -5.37
N PHE A 430 -9.76 9.54 -4.15
CA PHE A 430 -8.80 10.36 -3.41
C PHE A 430 -7.87 9.52 -2.54
N GLU A 431 -6.69 10.06 -2.26
CA GLU A 431 -5.69 9.38 -1.45
C GLU A 431 -4.92 10.33 -0.51
N PRO A 432 -4.46 9.85 0.66
CA PRO A 432 -3.63 10.63 1.56
C PRO A 432 -2.22 10.83 0.97
N ILE A 433 -1.36 11.53 1.71
CA ILE A 433 0.07 11.54 1.40
C ILE A 433 0.57 10.09 1.34
N PRO A 434 1.40 9.71 0.33
CA PRO A 434 1.93 8.35 0.24
C PRO A 434 2.55 7.87 1.55
N ASN A 435 2.32 6.60 1.88
CA ASN A 435 2.76 5.94 3.13
C ASN A 435 2.17 6.52 4.44
N GLU A 436 1.29 7.52 4.40
CA GLU A 436 0.48 7.94 5.55
C GLU A 436 -0.86 7.20 5.61
N PHE A 437 -1.39 7.07 6.83
CA PHE A 437 -2.78 6.64 7.00
C PHE A 437 -3.69 7.86 6.98
N MET A 438 -4.86 7.72 6.35
CA MET A 438 -5.85 8.79 6.24
C MET A 438 -6.31 9.24 7.64
N PRO A 439 -6.24 10.55 7.98
CA PRO A 439 -6.82 11.04 9.23
C PRO A 439 -8.36 11.00 9.19
N PRO A 440 -9.05 10.99 10.35
CA PRO A 440 -10.50 11.06 10.40
C PRO A 440 -11.04 12.25 9.62
N TRP A 441 -11.99 12.00 8.71
CA TRP A 441 -12.67 13.05 7.97
C TRP A 441 -14.14 12.97 8.30
N THR A 442 -14.76 13.93 8.97
CA THR A 442 -16.19 13.81 9.34
C THR A 442 -17.11 13.93 8.13
N GLY A 443 -18.13 13.06 8.02
CA GLY A 443 -19.19 13.20 7.01
C GLY A 443 -20.13 14.38 7.31
N GLN A 444 -20.98 14.75 6.35
CA GLN A 444 -21.98 15.81 6.56
C GLN A 444 -22.89 15.49 7.75
N GLY A 445 -22.93 16.38 8.75
CA GLY A 445 -23.80 16.24 9.93
C GLY A 445 -23.30 15.23 10.97
N GLU A 446 -22.19 14.55 10.73
CA GLU A 446 -21.54 13.67 11.69
C GLU A 446 -20.60 14.48 12.59
N LYS A 447 -20.65 14.25 13.91
CA LYS A 447 -19.62 14.74 14.82
C LYS A 447 -18.49 13.71 14.87
N ALA A 448 -17.25 14.18 14.88
CA ALA A 448 -16.12 13.31 15.18
C ALA A 448 -16.36 12.64 16.55
N ASP A 449 -16.35 11.31 16.56
CA ASP A 449 -16.44 10.54 17.79
C ASP A 449 -15.18 10.78 18.65
N GLU A 450 -15.27 10.58 19.97
CA GLU A 450 -14.14 10.69 20.89
C GLU A 450 -12.97 9.79 20.49
N SER A 451 -13.25 8.66 19.83
CA SER A 451 -12.25 7.75 19.29
C SER A 451 -11.38 8.38 18.20
N ALA A 452 -11.94 9.27 17.37
CA ALA A 452 -11.20 10.01 16.35
C ALA A 452 -10.22 11.01 16.97
N GLN A 453 -10.54 11.57 18.14
CA GLN A 453 -9.66 12.50 18.86
C GLN A 453 -8.52 11.80 19.61
N LYS A 454 -8.67 10.51 19.91
CA LYS A 454 -7.68 9.69 20.64
C LYS A 454 -6.80 8.86 19.70
N GLN A 455 -6.94 9.02 18.38
CA GLN A 455 -6.24 8.21 17.39
C GLN A 455 -4.73 8.47 17.35
N THR A 456 -3.96 7.42 17.09
CA THR A 456 -2.48 7.38 17.08
C THR A 456 -1.89 6.89 15.76
N TYR A 457 -2.72 6.36 14.85
CA TYR A 457 -2.26 5.71 13.62
C TYR A 457 -1.94 6.71 12.50
N ALA A 458 -2.61 7.86 12.46
CA ALA A 458 -2.47 8.90 11.45
C ALA A 458 -2.05 10.24 12.05
N THR A 459 -1.77 11.22 11.19
CA THR A 459 -1.57 12.63 11.57
C THR A 459 -2.68 13.09 12.50
N LYS A 460 -2.32 13.73 13.62
CA LYS A 460 -3.24 14.15 14.70
C LYS A 460 -4.08 15.35 14.28
N THR A 461 -5.06 15.09 13.43
CA THR A 461 -6.01 16.09 12.90
C THR A 461 -7.36 15.45 12.62
N ILE A 462 -8.36 16.30 12.38
CA ILE A 462 -9.68 15.93 11.89
C ILE A 462 -9.98 16.85 10.70
N ILE A 463 -10.33 16.26 9.57
CA ILE A 463 -10.80 17.02 8.41
C ILE A 463 -12.29 17.30 8.61
N ASP A 464 -12.62 18.58 8.72
CA ASP A 464 -13.98 19.09 8.95
C ASP A 464 -14.60 19.74 7.70
N ALA A 465 -13.81 19.90 6.63
CA ALA A 465 -14.30 20.27 5.32
C ALA A 465 -15.39 19.29 4.84
N GLN A 466 -16.39 19.78 4.12
CA GLN A 466 -17.42 18.91 3.57
C GLN A 466 -16.80 17.88 2.60
N ARG A 467 -17.10 16.59 2.80
CA ARG A 467 -16.71 15.54 1.86
C ARG A 467 -17.37 15.75 0.48
N PRO A 468 -16.66 15.48 -0.63
CA PRO A 468 -17.30 15.29 -1.93
C PRO A 468 -18.39 14.21 -1.88
N ASP A 469 -19.42 14.37 -2.72
CA ASP A 469 -20.42 13.32 -2.94
C ASP A 469 -19.79 12.17 -3.75
N ASN A 470 -20.22 10.93 -3.52
CA ASN A 470 -19.70 9.70 -4.16
C ASN A 470 -18.17 9.51 -4.03
N LEU A 471 -17.68 9.65 -2.80
CA LEU A 471 -16.26 9.49 -2.47
C LEU A 471 -15.81 8.03 -2.58
N VAL A 472 -14.61 7.81 -3.14
CA VAL A 472 -13.93 6.51 -3.20
C VAL A 472 -12.52 6.65 -2.64
N PHE A 473 -12.19 5.85 -1.62
CA PHE A 473 -10.86 5.84 -1.04
C PHE A 473 -9.88 5.10 -1.96
N ALA A 474 -8.87 5.81 -2.47
CA ALA A 474 -8.04 5.37 -3.58
C ALA A 474 -6.53 5.24 -3.26
N PRO A 475 -6.10 4.67 -2.11
CA PRO A 475 -4.70 4.71 -1.68
C PRO A 475 -3.76 3.92 -2.61
N HIS A 476 -2.48 4.24 -2.56
CA HIS A 476 -1.42 3.44 -3.20
C HIS A 476 -0.76 2.43 -2.26
N PHE A 477 -0.17 1.38 -2.85
CA PHE A 477 0.68 0.44 -2.13
C PHE A 477 1.87 -0.01 -2.97
N TYR A 478 3.07 0.12 -2.40
CA TYR A 478 4.30 -0.43 -2.95
C TYR A 478 5.11 -1.16 -1.88
N ASP A 479 5.79 -2.23 -2.26
CA ASP A 479 6.86 -2.80 -1.43
C ASP A 479 8.05 -1.83 -1.44
N LEU A 480 8.08 -0.94 -0.45
CA LEU A 480 9.12 0.09 -0.32
C LEU A 480 10.53 -0.50 -0.24
N ASN A 481 10.71 -1.72 0.27
CA ASN A 481 12.03 -2.35 0.34
C ASN A 481 12.50 -2.77 -1.06
N VAL A 482 11.66 -3.46 -1.84
CA VAL A 482 11.98 -3.88 -3.21
C VAL A 482 12.06 -2.67 -4.14
N LEU A 483 11.13 -1.74 -4.02
CA LEU A 483 11.06 -0.51 -4.81
C LEU A 483 12.34 0.33 -4.65
N PHE A 484 12.75 0.56 -3.40
CA PHE A 484 13.91 1.38 -3.06
C PHE A 484 15.24 0.67 -3.39
N SER A 485 15.40 -0.59 -3.00
CA SER A 485 16.65 -1.35 -3.20
C SER A 485 16.83 -1.88 -4.63
N LYS A 486 15.73 -1.96 -5.41
CA LYS A 486 15.66 -2.65 -6.72
C LYS A 486 16.20 -4.08 -6.65
N HIS A 487 15.93 -4.78 -5.56
CA HIS A 487 16.42 -6.13 -5.32
C HIS A 487 15.38 -7.00 -4.58
N HIS A 488 15.22 -8.24 -5.02
CA HIS A 488 14.43 -9.26 -4.32
C HIS A 488 15.04 -10.65 -4.48
N SER A 489 15.17 -11.37 -3.38
CA SER A 489 15.68 -12.75 -3.37
C SER A 489 14.67 -13.71 -2.75
N ARG A 490 14.67 -13.85 -1.42
CA ARG A 490 13.74 -14.70 -0.65
C ARG A 490 13.14 -13.99 0.55
N MET A 491 13.53 -12.74 0.81
CA MET A 491 13.12 -12.00 2.00
C MET A 491 12.36 -10.75 1.56
N SER A 492 11.24 -10.47 2.23
CA SER A 492 10.55 -9.18 2.16
C SER A 492 10.49 -8.54 3.54
N VAL A 493 10.25 -7.23 3.54
CA VAL A 493 10.28 -6.41 4.76
C VAL A 493 8.93 -5.71 4.90
N ASN A 494 8.34 -5.76 6.09
CA ASN A 494 7.21 -4.94 6.46
C ASN A 494 7.70 -3.52 6.79
N VAL A 495 7.97 -2.72 5.75
CA VAL A 495 8.46 -1.35 5.90
C VAL A 495 7.43 -0.47 6.60
N GLN A 496 6.13 -0.67 6.32
CA GLN A 496 5.05 0.05 7.01
C GLN A 496 5.09 -0.15 8.53
N GLY A 497 5.34 -1.38 8.99
CA GLY A 497 5.50 -1.71 10.40
C GLY A 497 6.83 -1.22 10.97
N ALA A 498 7.94 -1.46 10.27
CA ALA A 498 9.28 -1.09 10.72
C ALA A 498 9.43 0.44 10.91
N SER A 499 8.90 1.24 9.98
CA SER A 499 8.86 2.70 10.08
C SER A 499 8.00 3.21 11.24
N ARG A 500 7.15 2.36 11.83
CA ARG A 500 6.28 2.69 12.97
C ARG A 500 6.73 1.99 14.26
N GLY A 501 8.01 1.62 14.35
CA GLY A 501 8.61 1.08 15.57
C GLY A 501 8.49 -0.44 15.74
N MET A 502 8.04 -1.19 14.72
CA MET A 502 8.05 -2.65 14.76
C MET A 502 9.48 -3.18 14.94
N PHE A 503 9.66 -4.12 15.88
CA PHE A 503 10.94 -4.79 16.08
C PHE A 503 11.40 -5.49 14.78
N ILE A 504 12.62 -5.19 14.33
CA ILE A 504 13.09 -5.53 12.98
C ILE A 504 12.93 -7.01 12.61
N LEU A 505 13.18 -7.95 13.53
CA LEU A 505 13.05 -9.38 13.23
C LEU A 505 11.60 -9.80 12.96
N LYS A 506 10.62 -9.10 13.55
CA LYS A 506 9.18 -9.30 13.27
C LYS A 506 8.75 -8.67 11.94
N ALA A 507 9.58 -7.79 11.37
CA ALA A 507 9.33 -7.17 10.08
C ALA A 507 9.90 -7.98 8.90
N LEU A 508 10.63 -9.08 9.13
CA LEU A 508 11.22 -9.90 8.07
C LEU A 508 10.34 -11.11 7.73
N TYR A 509 10.13 -11.35 6.43
CA TYR A 509 9.30 -12.45 5.93
C TYR A 509 10.06 -13.24 4.86
N PHE A 510 10.12 -14.57 5.00
CA PHE A 510 10.92 -15.43 4.15
C PHE A 510 10.08 -16.38 3.27
N GLY A 511 10.35 -16.37 1.97
CA GLY A 511 9.67 -17.19 0.96
C GLY A 511 8.33 -16.61 0.48
N ALA A 512 7.81 -17.15 -0.62
CA ALA A 512 6.63 -16.64 -1.31
C ALA A 512 5.36 -16.64 -0.45
N LYS A 513 5.17 -17.63 0.43
CA LYS A 513 4.01 -17.69 1.35
C LYS A 513 4.08 -16.56 2.39
N ALA A 514 5.24 -16.33 2.98
CA ALA A 514 5.44 -15.24 3.94
C ALA A 514 5.37 -13.87 3.27
N LEU A 515 5.85 -13.75 2.02
CA LEU A 515 5.70 -12.56 1.18
C LEU A 515 4.22 -12.17 1.00
N ARG A 516 3.35 -13.12 0.60
CA ARG A 516 1.89 -12.88 0.50
C ARG A 516 1.32 -12.45 1.87
N LYS A 517 1.73 -13.11 2.96
CA LYS A 517 1.30 -12.74 4.33
C LYS A 517 1.70 -11.30 4.69
N ASN A 518 2.92 -10.88 4.33
CA ASN A 518 3.42 -9.52 4.53
C ASN A 518 2.56 -8.49 3.78
N TYR A 519 2.39 -8.66 2.47
CA TYR A 519 1.58 -7.75 1.65
C TYR A 519 0.13 -7.70 2.09
N ARG A 520 -0.47 -8.86 2.41
CA ARG A 520 -1.84 -8.96 2.93
C ARG A 520 -2.01 -8.13 4.20
N LEU A 521 -1.06 -8.22 5.13
CA LEU A 521 -1.09 -7.47 6.39
C LEU A 521 -1.00 -5.95 6.15
N GLN A 522 -0.04 -5.49 5.34
CA GLN A 522 0.15 -4.07 5.09
C GLN A 522 -1.04 -3.44 4.36
N LEU A 523 -1.61 -4.12 3.36
CA LEU A 523 -2.84 -3.70 2.69
C LEU A 523 -4.05 -3.72 3.64
N SER A 524 -4.18 -4.75 4.48
CA SER A 524 -5.25 -4.83 5.47
C SER A 524 -5.22 -3.66 6.44
N ASN A 525 -4.03 -3.21 6.86
CA ASN A 525 -3.87 -2.03 7.70
C ASN A 525 -4.39 -0.75 7.01
N ILE A 526 -4.01 -0.52 5.75
CA ILE A 526 -4.46 0.65 4.97
C ILE A 526 -5.99 0.68 4.91
N LEU A 527 -6.62 -0.44 4.56
CA LEU A 527 -8.08 -0.54 4.42
C LEU A 527 -8.80 -0.42 5.76
N ARG A 528 -8.27 -1.07 6.81
CA ARG A 528 -8.83 -1.03 8.17
C ARG A 528 -8.81 0.39 8.73
N TYR A 529 -7.69 1.11 8.58
CA TYR A 529 -7.60 2.50 9.06
C TYR A 529 -8.40 3.46 8.17
N GLY A 530 -8.41 3.27 6.84
CA GLY A 530 -9.29 4.01 5.94
C GLY A 530 -10.77 3.89 6.34
N LYS A 531 -11.23 2.66 6.63
CA LYS A 531 -12.59 2.41 7.12
C LYS A 531 -12.88 3.09 8.46
N LYS A 532 -11.91 3.14 9.38
CA LYS A 532 -12.05 3.86 10.65
C LYS A 532 -12.14 5.37 10.45
N SER A 533 -11.38 5.93 9.51
CA SER A 533 -11.32 7.37 9.25
C SER A 533 -12.48 7.90 8.41
N LEU A 534 -13.03 7.08 7.52
CA LEU A 534 -14.03 7.47 6.52
C LEU A 534 -15.41 6.87 6.77
N GLY A 535 -15.50 5.81 7.57
CA GLY A 535 -16.72 5.04 7.76
C GLY A 535 -16.85 3.87 6.78
N GLY A 536 -17.57 2.84 7.20
CA GLY A 536 -17.69 1.57 6.44
C GLY A 536 -18.47 1.63 5.13
N HIS A 537 -19.13 2.75 4.84
CA HIS A 537 -19.91 2.95 3.62
C HIS A 537 -19.08 3.45 2.43
N VAL A 538 -17.85 3.94 2.67
CA VAL A 538 -16.95 4.43 1.61
C VAL A 538 -16.19 3.24 1.01
N PRO A 539 -16.36 2.95 -0.30
CA PRO A 539 -15.61 1.89 -0.96
C PRO A 539 -14.13 2.25 -1.11
N ALA A 540 -13.30 1.22 -1.26
CA ALA A 540 -11.87 1.37 -1.49
C ALA A 540 -11.43 0.71 -2.79
N LEU A 541 -10.45 1.33 -3.44
CA LEU A 541 -9.74 0.81 -4.61
C LEU A 541 -8.26 1.16 -4.46
N VAL A 542 -7.33 0.23 -4.66
CA VAL A 542 -5.91 0.56 -4.67
C VAL A 542 -5.57 1.23 -6.01
N GLY A 543 -5.38 2.55 -6.01
CA GLY A 543 -5.20 3.35 -7.22
C GLY A 543 -3.91 3.02 -7.98
N GLU A 544 -2.89 2.60 -7.24
CA GLU A 544 -1.60 2.25 -7.82
C GLU A 544 -0.88 1.20 -6.98
N VAL A 545 -0.40 0.16 -7.67
CA VAL A 545 0.34 -0.96 -7.09
C VAL A 545 1.05 -1.72 -8.20
N GLY A 546 2.32 -2.08 -7.98
CA GLY A 546 3.08 -2.77 -9.01
C GLY A 546 4.48 -3.16 -8.55
N ILE A 547 5.26 -3.69 -9.49
CA ILE A 547 6.66 -4.06 -9.27
C ILE A 547 7.52 -3.46 -10.37
N SER A 548 8.76 -3.16 -10.01
CA SER A 548 9.77 -2.86 -11.01
C SER A 548 10.27 -4.15 -11.66
N PHE A 549 10.37 -4.19 -12.97
CA PHE A 549 10.86 -5.34 -13.72
C PHE A 549 12.39 -5.39 -13.79
N ASP A 550 13.05 -4.25 -13.61
CA ASP A 550 14.52 -4.09 -13.59
C ASP A 550 15.19 -4.51 -12.27
N ILE A 551 14.45 -5.13 -11.34
CA ILE A 551 15.02 -5.67 -10.10
C ILE A 551 16.16 -6.65 -10.38
N ASN A 552 17.06 -6.79 -9.39
CA ASN A 552 18.23 -7.66 -9.49
C ASN A 552 19.11 -7.32 -10.71
N GLY A 553 19.22 -6.03 -11.03
CA GLY A 553 20.02 -5.52 -12.14
C GLY A 553 19.49 -5.91 -13.53
N GLY A 554 18.17 -6.11 -13.67
CA GLY A 554 17.53 -6.48 -14.92
C GLY A 554 17.97 -7.85 -15.46
N ALA A 555 18.43 -8.76 -14.59
CA ALA A 555 18.91 -10.08 -15.00
C ALA A 555 17.88 -10.86 -15.83
N ALA A 556 16.59 -10.73 -15.47
CA ALA A 556 15.45 -11.34 -16.16
C ALA A 556 15.41 -11.00 -17.66
N PHE A 557 15.81 -9.78 -18.05
CA PHE A 557 15.80 -9.37 -19.46
C PHE A 557 16.78 -10.16 -20.30
N LYS A 558 17.91 -10.58 -19.71
CA LYS A 558 18.96 -11.32 -20.41
C LYS A 558 18.72 -12.82 -20.38
N THR A 559 18.06 -13.32 -19.33
CA THR A 559 17.85 -14.75 -19.11
C THR A 559 16.49 -15.23 -19.57
N GLY A 560 15.49 -14.35 -19.64
CA GLY A 560 14.09 -14.72 -19.77
C GLY A 560 13.49 -15.26 -18.47
N ASP A 561 14.24 -15.28 -17.37
CA ASP A 561 13.79 -15.78 -16.06
C ASP A 561 13.16 -14.65 -15.23
N TYR A 562 11.83 -14.57 -15.30
CA TYR A 562 11.03 -13.62 -14.54
C TYR A 562 10.46 -14.22 -13.24
N ASP A 563 10.99 -15.34 -12.74
CA ASP A 563 10.44 -16.03 -11.55
C ASP A 563 10.31 -15.09 -10.32
N LYS A 564 11.26 -14.17 -10.14
CA LYS A 564 11.23 -13.21 -9.00
C LYS A 564 10.18 -12.13 -9.17
N GLN A 565 10.02 -11.61 -10.38
CA GLN A 565 8.97 -10.67 -10.74
C GLN A 565 7.60 -11.35 -10.59
N ARG A 566 7.48 -12.59 -11.04
CA ARG A 566 6.28 -13.42 -10.92
C ARG A 566 5.89 -13.66 -9.46
N GLU A 567 6.87 -14.00 -8.61
CA GLU A 567 6.68 -14.19 -7.16
C GLU A 567 6.09 -12.92 -6.51
N LEU A 568 6.67 -11.76 -6.79
CA LEU A 568 6.22 -10.47 -6.25
C LEU A 568 4.83 -10.08 -6.77
N MET A 569 4.63 -10.13 -8.10
CA MET A 569 3.36 -9.78 -8.73
C MET A 569 2.23 -10.71 -8.26
N HIS A 570 2.50 -12.01 -8.16
CA HIS A 570 1.52 -12.96 -7.65
C HIS A 570 1.15 -12.63 -6.20
N ALA A 571 2.13 -12.43 -5.33
CA ALA A 571 1.88 -12.08 -3.93
C ALA A 571 1.09 -10.77 -3.77
N LEU A 572 1.36 -9.75 -4.60
CA LEU A 572 0.62 -8.49 -4.59
C LEU A 572 -0.84 -8.69 -4.98
N ILE A 573 -1.11 -9.30 -6.14
CA ILE A 573 -2.49 -9.52 -6.61
C ILE A 573 -3.25 -10.40 -5.62
N SER A 574 -2.65 -11.49 -5.15
CA SER A 574 -3.29 -12.37 -4.18
C SER A 574 -3.56 -11.68 -2.85
N ALA A 575 -2.70 -10.76 -2.40
CA ALA A 575 -2.94 -9.97 -1.20
C ALA A 575 -4.08 -8.94 -1.36
N MET A 576 -4.30 -8.42 -2.57
CA MET A 576 -5.46 -7.57 -2.87
C MET A 576 -6.76 -8.39 -2.91
N GLU A 577 -6.71 -9.57 -3.54
CA GLU A 577 -7.81 -10.54 -3.57
C GLU A 577 -8.18 -11.02 -2.14
N ASP A 578 -7.19 -11.30 -1.29
CA ASP A 578 -7.38 -11.66 0.13
C ASP A 578 -8.10 -10.55 0.92
N ASN A 579 -7.85 -9.29 0.58
CA ASN A 579 -8.48 -8.14 1.20
C ASN A 579 -9.76 -7.69 0.46
N GLN A 580 -10.15 -8.39 -0.61
CA GLN A 580 -11.32 -8.10 -1.44
C GLN A 580 -11.37 -6.65 -1.95
N VAL A 581 -10.21 -6.06 -2.24
CA VAL A 581 -10.11 -4.67 -2.69
C VAL A 581 -9.95 -4.62 -4.21
N ALA A 582 -10.65 -3.69 -4.84
CA ALA A 582 -10.41 -3.35 -6.24
C ALA A 582 -9.01 -2.75 -6.42
N PHE A 583 -8.42 -2.83 -7.62
CA PHE A 583 -7.09 -2.27 -7.85
C PHE A 583 -6.80 -1.94 -9.31
N THR A 584 -5.84 -1.04 -9.52
CA THR A 584 -5.22 -0.75 -10.81
C THR A 584 -3.70 -0.96 -10.75
N LEU A 585 -3.19 -1.91 -11.53
CA LEU A 585 -1.76 -2.23 -11.57
C LEU A 585 -0.97 -1.10 -12.26
N TRP A 586 0.22 -0.77 -11.74
CA TRP A 586 1.17 0.13 -12.37
C TRP A 586 2.20 -0.68 -13.18
N ASN A 587 2.26 -0.57 -14.51
CA ASN A 587 1.31 0.10 -15.42
C ASN A 587 1.17 -0.64 -16.76
N TYR A 588 0.37 -0.14 -17.70
CA TYR A 588 0.36 -0.60 -19.09
C TYR A 588 0.90 0.49 -20.00
N ASN A 589 2.16 0.39 -20.41
CA ASN A 589 2.78 1.30 -21.36
C ASN A 589 3.33 0.55 -22.59
N PRO A 590 2.68 0.63 -23.77
CA PRO A 590 3.18 -0.02 -24.99
C PRO A 590 4.49 0.59 -25.51
N ASP A 591 4.84 1.80 -25.08
CA ASP A 591 6.11 2.46 -25.42
C ASP A 591 7.26 2.09 -24.48
N ASN A 592 7.02 1.22 -23.48
CA ASN A 592 8.08 0.75 -22.60
C ASN A 592 9.20 0.06 -23.40
N ARG A 593 10.45 0.29 -22.99
CA ARG A 593 11.65 -0.38 -23.49
C ARG A 593 12.49 -0.89 -22.32
N VAL A 594 13.27 -1.95 -22.54
CA VAL A 594 14.15 -2.50 -21.49
C VAL A 594 15.26 -1.50 -21.12
N GLU A 595 15.73 -0.72 -22.10
CA GLU A 595 16.86 0.19 -21.92
C GLU A 595 16.54 1.40 -21.03
N TYR A 596 15.31 1.89 -21.06
CA TYR A 596 14.94 3.14 -20.37
C TYR A 596 13.53 3.10 -19.73
N GLY A 597 12.95 1.91 -19.60
CA GLY A 597 11.64 1.71 -19.00
C GLY A 597 10.53 2.41 -19.79
N ASP A 598 9.64 3.09 -19.09
CA ASP A 598 8.51 3.84 -19.63
C ASP A 598 8.91 5.18 -20.29
N GLY A 599 10.20 5.52 -20.27
CA GLY A 599 10.75 6.76 -20.80
C GLY A 599 10.88 7.90 -19.79
N TRP A 600 10.34 7.72 -18.59
CA TRP A 600 10.36 8.68 -17.48
C TRP A 600 11.24 8.16 -16.33
N ASN A 601 12.34 8.85 -16.02
CA ASN A 601 13.23 8.56 -14.91
C ASN A 601 13.71 7.09 -14.80
N MET A 602 13.82 6.40 -15.94
CA MET A 602 14.16 4.97 -16.05
C MET A 602 13.21 4.04 -15.26
N GLU A 603 11.95 4.43 -15.07
CA GLU A 603 10.97 3.57 -14.42
C GLU A 603 10.54 2.41 -15.30
N ASP A 604 10.70 1.17 -14.83
CA ASP A 604 10.31 -0.01 -15.60
C ASP A 604 9.25 -0.84 -14.86
N PHE A 605 8.01 -0.36 -14.87
CA PHE A 605 6.86 -1.01 -14.23
C PHE A 605 5.84 -1.61 -15.20
N SER A 606 5.99 -1.36 -16.50
CA SER A 606 4.94 -1.72 -17.45
C SER A 606 4.72 -3.23 -17.50
N VAL A 607 3.50 -3.73 -17.55
CA VAL A 607 3.23 -5.16 -17.72
C VAL A 607 3.50 -5.63 -19.16
N VAL A 608 3.88 -4.71 -20.04
CA VAL A 608 4.31 -4.97 -21.42
C VAL A 608 5.62 -4.29 -21.74
N ASN A 609 6.37 -4.89 -22.65
CA ASN A 609 7.47 -4.24 -23.35
C ASN A 609 7.08 -4.06 -24.83
N GLY A 610 7.44 -2.92 -25.42
CA GLY A 610 7.04 -2.60 -26.79
C GLY A 610 7.70 -3.49 -27.85
N ASN A 611 7.04 -3.57 -29.02
CA ASN A 611 7.34 -4.56 -30.05
C ASN A 611 8.49 -4.19 -31.01
N THR A 612 9.03 -2.96 -30.96
CA THR A 612 9.75 -2.40 -32.13
C THR A 612 11.27 -2.54 -32.14
N GLU A 613 11.98 -2.73 -31.02
CA GLU A 613 13.46 -2.73 -31.06
C GLU A 613 14.13 -3.61 -30.01
N ALA A 614 13.67 -4.85 -29.80
CA ALA A 614 14.58 -5.83 -29.23
C ALA A 614 15.70 -6.06 -30.25
N ARG A 615 16.90 -5.48 -30.03
CA ARG A 615 18.08 -5.84 -30.82
C ARG A 615 18.19 -7.37 -30.81
N PRO A 616 18.11 -8.06 -31.96
CA PRO A 616 18.07 -9.52 -32.00
C PRO A 616 19.24 -10.11 -31.21
N GLY A 617 18.95 -10.89 -30.16
CA GLY A 617 19.92 -11.65 -29.37
C GLY A 617 20.28 -11.11 -27.97
N HIS A 618 19.77 -9.94 -27.53
CA HIS A 618 20.13 -9.36 -26.22
C HIS A 618 19.02 -9.34 -25.16
N ILE A 619 17.75 -9.39 -25.56
CA ILE A 619 16.59 -9.39 -24.65
C ILE A 619 15.76 -10.65 -24.92
N LEU A 620 15.53 -11.46 -23.89
CA LEU A 620 14.70 -12.66 -23.95
C LEU A 620 13.31 -12.36 -23.36
N PRO A 621 12.22 -12.82 -24.01
CA PRO A 621 10.88 -12.72 -23.45
C PRO A 621 10.74 -13.58 -22.20
N ASP A 622 9.66 -13.37 -21.45
CA ASP A 622 9.32 -14.24 -20.32
C ASP A 622 9.07 -15.67 -20.82
N TYR A 623 9.84 -16.64 -20.31
CA TYR A 623 9.69 -18.04 -20.70
C TYR A 623 8.29 -18.59 -20.41
N ALA A 624 7.57 -18.02 -19.44
CA ALA A 624 6.18 -18.44 -19.16
C ALA A 624 5.21 -17.97 -20.26
N ASN A 625 5.53 -16.88 -20.96
CA ASN A 625 4.75 -16.34 -22.08
C ASN A 625 5.18 -16.90 -23.45
N GLU A 626 6.23 -17.74 -23.52
CA GLU A 626 6.82 -18.28 -24.76
C GLU A 626 5.76 -18.80 -25.77
N ALA A 627 4.76 -19.54 -25.30
CA ALA A 627 3.72 -20.12 -26.16
C ALA A 627 2.77 -19.08 -26.79
N HIS A 628 2.79 -17.84 -26.29
CA HIS A 628 1.91 -16.76 -26.67
C HIS A 628 2.63 -15.58 -27.34
N GLU A 629 3.96 -15.63 -27.51
CA GLU A 629 4.73 -14.52 -28.12
C GLU A 629 4.34 -14.27 -29.59
N GLU A 630 3.85 -15.29 -30.30
CA GLU A 630 3.35 -15.12 -31.67
C GLU A 630 1.94 -14.51 -31.74
N ASP A 631 1.18 -14.51 -30.64
CA ASP A 631 -0.16 -13.95 -30.55
C ASP A 631 -0.11 -12.46 -30.20
N GLU A 632 -0.67 -11.60 -31.07
CA GLU A 632 -0.72 -10.16 -30.84
C GLU A 632 -1.42 -9.75 -29.53
N MET A 633 -2.27 -10.60 -28.94
CA MET A 633 -2.95 -10.36 -27.67
C MET A 633 -2.03 -10.46 -26.45
N TYR A 634 -0.91 -11.18 -26.54
CA TYR A 634 -0.04 -11.49 -25.40
C TYR A 634 1.44 -11.18 -25.64
N ARG A 635 1.82 -10.93 -26.91
CA ARG A 635 3.19 -10.56 -27.29
C ARG A 635 3.75 -9.40 -26.48
N GLY A 636 4.97 -9.60 -25.99
CA GLY A 636 5.70 -8.62 -25.17
C GLY A 636 5.15 -8.47 -23.75
N GLY A 637 4.18 -9.28 -23.35
CA GLY A 637 3.66 -9.32 -22.00
C GLY A 637 4.69 -9.86 -21.00
N ARG A 638 4.71 -9.30 -19.79
CA ARG A 638 5.62 -9.68 -18.73
C ARG A 638 4.83 -10.24 -17.56
N VAL A 639 5.18 -11.45 -17.09
CA VAL A 639 4.50 -12.17 -15.99
C VAL A 639 2.98 -12.28 -16.15
N LEU A 640 2.52 -12.38 -17.41
CA LEU A 640 1.09 -12.50 -17.74
C LEU A 640 0.45 -13.75 -17.14
N ASP A 641 1.24 -14.79 -16.88
CA ASP A 641 0.80 -16.04 -16.28
C ASP A 641 0.36 -15.93 -14.81
N VAL A 642 0.63 -14.80 -14.17
CA VAL A 642 0.03 -14.48 -12.87
C VAL A 642 -0.84 -13.22 -12.93
N ILE A 643 -0.70 -12.35 -13.92
CA ILE A 643 -1.60 -11.19 -14.07
C ILE A 643 -2.98 -11.63 -14.58
N ILE A 644 -3.01 -12.49 -15.59
CA ILE A 644 -4.25 -12.97 -16.22
C ILE A 644 -4.78 -14.15 -15.41
N ARG A 645 -5.72 -13.94 -14.50
CA ARG A 645 -6.22 -14.99 -13.59
C ARG A 645 -7.74 -14.98 -13.46
N PRO A 646 -8.38 -16.11 -13.09
CA PRO A 646 -9.81 -16.14 -12.88
C PRO A 646 -10.21 -15.31 -11.65
N TYR A 647 -11.33 -14.62 -11.74
CA TYR A 647 -11.94 -13.93 -10.60
C TYR A 647 -13.44 -13.71 -10.82
N ALA A 648 -14.21 -13.64 -9.74
CA ALA A 648 -15.62 -13.29 -9.79
C ALA A 648 -15.79 -11.78 -10.01
N VAL A 649 -16.30 -11.37 -11.18
CA VAL A 649 -16.37 -9.96 -11.57
C VAL A 649 -17.65 -9.31 -11.05
N LYS A 650 -18.79 -9.97 -11.31
CA LYS A 650 -20.13 -9.52 -10.90
C LYS A 650 -20.68 -10.53 -9.92
N VAL A 651 -20.79 -10.17 -8.65
CA VAL A 651 -21.11 -11.10 -7.57
C VAL A 651 -22.53 -10.83 -7.08
N ALA A 652 -23.41 -11.82 -7.21
CA ALA A 652 -24.74 -11.77 -6.60
C ALA A 652 -24.62 -12.00 -5.09
N GLY A 653 -24.19 -10.96 -4.37
CA GLY A 653 -23.92 -10.99 -2.93
C GLY A 653 -22.60 -10.30 -2.57
N ARG A 654 -22.13 -10.55 -1.35
CA ARG A 654 -20.89 -10.01 -0.78
C ARG A 654 -19.77 -11.05 -0.86
N PRO A 655 -18.63 -10.75 -1.50
CA PRO A 655 -17.45 -11.63 -1.48
C PRO A 655 -16.99 -11.96 -0.05
N LEU A 656 -16.54 -13.19 0.18
CA LEU A 656 -15.98 -13.66 1.45
C LEU A 656 -14.54 -14.17 1.30
N ARG A 657 -14.24 -14.85 0.20
CA ARG A 657 -12.90 -15.37 -0.08
C ARG A 657 -12.69 -15.50 -1.59
N SER A 658 -11.48 -15.21 -2.05
CA SER A 658 -11.02 -15.50 -3.41
C SER A 658 -9.58 -16.00 -3.32
N ASP A 659 -9.31 -17.18 -3.85
CA ASP A 659 -7.96 -17.76 -3.86
C ASP A 659 -7.72 -18.48 -5.18
N TRP A 660 -6.55 -18.23 -5.78
CA TRP A 660 -6.14 -18.86 -7.03
C TRP A 660 -4.70 -19.32 -6.94
N ASP A 661 -4.47 -20.60 -7.27
CA ASP A 661 -3.13 -21.17 -7.34
C ASP A 661 -2.68 -21.31 -8.81
N PRO A 662 -1.70 -20.50 -9.27
CA PRO A 662 -1.19 -20.57 -10.64
C PRO A 662 -0.51 -21.90 -10.97
N ARG A 663 -0.06 -22.66 -9.97
CA ARG A 663 0.64 -23.94 -10.21
C ARG A 663 -0.33 -25.05 -10.56
N THR A 664 -1.48 -25.08 -9.90
CA THR A 664 -2.50 -26.12 -10.10
C THR A 664 -3.66 -25.67 -10.97
N LEU A 665 -3.74 -24.36 -11.25
CA LEU A 665 -4.88 -23.68 -11.88
C LEU A 665 -6.19 -23.88 -11.12
N HIS A 666 -6.10 -24.13 -9.81
CA HIS A 666 -7.24 -24.23 -8.90
C HIS A 666 -7.70 -22.84 -8.51
N TYR A 667 -8.99 -22.56 -8.73
CA TYR A 667 -9.64 -21.34 -8.27
C TYR A 667 -10.73 -21.68 -7.26
N GLU A 668 -10.79 -20.93 -6.16
CA GLU A 668 -11.82 -21.02 -5.14
C GLU A 668 -12.42 -19.64 -4.85
N PHE A 669 -13.75 -19.57 -4.80
CA PHE A 669 -14.47 -18.35 -4.49
C PHE A 669 -15.63 -18.63 -3.53
N GLU A 670 -15.79 -17.78 -2.52
CA GLU A 670 -16.88 -17.84 -1.54
C GLU A 670 -17.55 -16.47 -1.44
N TRP A 671 -18.88 -16.47 -1.35
CA TRP A 671 -19.66 -15.25 -1.18
C TRP A 671 -20.94 -15.54 -0.40
N ALA A 672 -21.51 -14.49 0.20
CA ALA A 672 -22.78 -14.57 0.92
C ALA A 672 -23.85 -13.66 0.31
N THR A 673 -25.10 -14.12 0.29
CA THR A 673 -26.27 -13.31 -0.06
C THR A 673 -27.02 -12.92 1.20
N GLU A 674 -27.51 -11.67 1.27
CA GLU A 674 -28.38 -11.23 2.35
C GLU A 674 -29.74 -11.94 2.30
N THR A 675 -30.36 -12.17 3.47
CA THR A 675 -31.73 -12.67 3.54
C THR A 675 -32.68 -11.57 3.06
N PRO A 676 -33.69 -11.86 2.22
CA PRO A 676 -34.60 -10.83 1.77
C PRO A 676 -35.34 -10.22 2.97
N ASP A 677 -35.30 -8.89 3.13
CA ASP A 677 -36.21 -8.18 4.02
C ASP A 677 -37.66 -8.46 3.60
N ALA A 678 -38.54 -8.70 4.57
CA ALA A 678 -39.96 -9.01 4.33
C ALA A 678 -40.66 -7.91 3.48
N ASP A 679 -40.17 -6.67 3.55
CA ASP A 679 -40.68 -5.49 2.83
C ASP A 679 -40.20 -5.37 1.36
N GLN A 680 -39.24 -6.18 0.89
CA GLN A 680 -38.76 -6.14 -0.51
C GLN A 680 -39.44 -7.16 -1.44
N THR A 681 -40.49 -7.83 -0.96
CA THR A 681 -41.23 -8.87 -1.70
C THR A 681 -42.00 -8.36 -2.94
N GLU A 682 -42.09 -7.04 -3.16
CA GLU A 682 -42.83 -6.46 -4.30
C GLU A 682 -41.98 -6.12 -5.54
N LYS A 683 -40.64 -6.09 -5.48
CA LYS A 683 -39.81 -5.90 -6.69
C LYS A 683 -39.42 -7.26 -7.27
N LYS A 684 -39.88 -7.54 -8.51
CA LYS A 684 -39.39 -8.69 -9.30
C LYS A 684 -37.86 -8.64 -9.40
N GLN A 685 -37.17 -9.46 -8.60
CA GLN A 685 -35.74 -9.69 -8.75
C GLN A 685 -35.50 -10.24 -10.16
N SER A 686 -34.63 -9.57 -10.93
CA SER A 686 -34.22 -10.06 -12.24
C SER A 686 -33.34 -11.31 -12.08
N ASP A 687 -33.39 -12.24 -13.03
CA ASP A 687 -32.53 -13.44 -13.06
C ASP A 687 -31.03 -13.10 -12.88
N LYS A 688 -30.63 -11.92 -13.39
CA LYS A 688 -29.27 -11.37 -13.24
C LYS A 688 -28.89 -11.01 -11.81
N SER A 689 -29.81 -10.54 -10.97
CA SER A 689 -29.49 -10.18 -9.57
C SER A 689 -29.14 -11.40 -8.71
N ARG A 690 -29.37 -12.61 -9.23
CA ARG A 690 -29.03 -13.90 -8.60
C ARG A 690 -27.92 -14.67 -9.31
N THR A 691 -27.27 -14.04 -10.28
CA THR A 691 -26.24 -14.68 -11.10
C THR A 691 -24.88 -14.04 -10.86
N THR A 692 -23.96 -14.83 -10.32
CA THR A 692 -22.53 -14.47 -10.24
C THR A 692 -21.84 -14.79 -11.57
N GLU A 693 -21.07 -13.85 -12.10
CA GLU A 693 -20.30 -13.99 -13.35
C GLU A 693 -18.79 -14.00 -13.03
N VAL A 694 -18.12 -15.07 -13.42
CA VAL A 694 -16.70 -15.32 -13.15
C VAL A 694 -15.92 -15.32 -14.46
N PHE A 695 -14.86 -14.51 -14.52
CA PHE A 695 -13.92 -14.53 -15.63
C PHE A 695 -13.04 -15.78 -15.55
N VAL A 696 -12.95 -16.55 -16.63
CA VAL A 696 -12.12 -17.76 -16.74
C VAL A 696 -11.20 -17.59 -17.94
N PRO A 697 -9.92 -17.24 -17.74
CA PRO A 697 -9.06 -16.80 -18.84
C PRO A 697 -8.67 -17.92 -19.80
N ASN A 698 -8.84 -17.69 -21.10
CA ASN A 698 -8.38 -18.64 -22.13
C ASN A 698 -6.86 -18.84 -22.08
N TYR A 699 -6.09 -17.83 -21.65
CA TYR A 699 -4.64 -17.93 -21.43
C TYR A 699 -4.27 -19.19 -20.62
N HIS A 700 -5.02 -19.50 -19.56
CA HIS A 700 -4.79 -20.69 -18.73
C HIS A 700 -5.68 -21.88 -19.12
N TYR A 701 -6.95 -21.66 -19.44
CA TYR A 701 -7.94 -22.75 -19.48
C TYR A 701 -8.29 -23.25 -20.88
N ALA A 702 -7.89 -22.54 -21.95
CA ALA A 702 -8.19 -22.96 -23.33
C ALA A 702 -7.58 -24.33 -23.64
N GLY A 703 -8.38 -25.21 -24.26
CA GLY A 703 -7.98 -26.56 -24.66
C GLY A 703 -7.75 -27.57 -23.52
N ARG A 704 -7.87 -27.16 -22.24
CA ARG A 704 -7.69 -28.04 -21.07
C ARG A 704 -9.00 -28.62 -20.54
N GLY A 705 -10.11 -27.93 -20.81
CA GLY A 705 -11.40 -28.18 -20.16
C GLY A 705 -11.39 -27.73 -18.70
N ILE A 706 -12.58 -27.53 -18.11
CA ILE A 706 -12.75 -27.13 -16.71
C ILE A 706 -13.67 -28.12 -15.98
N ARG A 707 -13.42 -28.32 -14.69
CA ARG A 707 -14.33 -28.98 -13.75
C ARG A 707 -14.81 -27.93 -12.75
N VAL A 708 -16.11 -27.70 -12.73
CA VAL A 708 -16.74 -26.71 -11.87
C VAL A 708 -17.54 -27.42 -10.78
N LYS A 709 -17.35 -27.01 -9.53
CA LYS A 709 -18.20 -27.43 -8.41
C LYS A 709 -18.80 -26.20 -7.76
N VAL A 710 -20.10 -26.23 -7.51
CA VAL A 710 -20.82 -25.19 -6.77
C VAL A 710 -21.47 -25.83 -5.55
N SER A 711 -21.49 -25.11 -4.43
CA SER A 711 -22.10 -25.62 -3.18
C SER A 711 -23.62 -25.77 -3.29
N ALA A 712 -24.25 -24.94 -4.13
CA ALA A 712 -25.66 -24.99 -4.49
C ALA A 712 -25.94 -24.16 -5.76
N GLY A 713 -27.09 -24.40 -6.38
CA GLY A 713 -27.50 -23.73 -7.61
C GLY A 713 -27.01 -24.44 -8.88
N GLU A 714 -27.13 -23.74 -10.00
CA GLU A 714 -26.76 -24.24 -11.33
C GLU A 714 -25.63 -23.38 -11.91
N TRP A 715 -24.83 -23.97 -12.79
CA TRP A 715 -23.77 -23.24 -13.49
C TRP A 715 -23.74 -23.55 -14.97
N SER A 716 -23.26 -22.59 -15.77
CA SER A 716 -22.98 -22.77 -17.20
C SER A 716 -21.73 -21.99 -17.59
N TYR A 717 -20.97 -22.49 -18.55
CA TYR A 717 -19.72 -21.88 -19.00
C TYR A 717 -19.77 -21.57 -20.50
N ASP A 718 -19.39 -20.34 -20.85
CA ASP A 718 -19.23 -19.87 -22.23
C ASP A 718 -17.74 -19.59 -22.50
N PRO A 719 -17.04 -20.48 -23.24
CA PRO A 719 -15.60 -20.35 -23.47
C PRO A 719 -15.22 -19.20 -24.40
N ASP A 720 -16.12 -18.81 -25.32
CA ASP A 720 -15.88 -17.70 -26.25
C ASP A 720 -15.95 -16.36 -25.50
N LEU A 721 -16.84 -16.28 -24.51
CA LEU A 721 -16.93 -15.14 -23.59
C LEU A 721 -15.97 -15.22 -22.40
N GLN A 722 -15.23 -16.31 -22.22
CA GLN A 722 -14.40 -16.55 -21.03
C GLN A 722 -15.19 -16.38 -19.72
N THR A 723 -16.46 -16.82 -19.70
CA THR A 723 -17.40 -16.48 -18.63
C THR A 723 -18.11 -17.71 -18.08
N LEU A 724 -17.95 -17.92 -16.78
CA LEU A 724 -18.72 -18.88 -15.99
C LEU A 724 -19.86 -18.15 -15.27
N TYR A 725 -21.09 -18.59 -15.50
CA TYR A 725 -22.29 -18.11 -14.82
C TYR A 725 -22.65 -19.09 -13.71
N VAL A 726 -22.85 -18.59 -12.49
CA VAL A 726 -23.35 -19.36 -11.35
C VAL A 726 -24.65 -18.72 -10.85
N HIS A 727 -25.76 -19.41 -11.08
CA HIS A 727 -27.07 -19.00 -10.57
C HIS A 727 -27.33 -19.68 -9.23
N HIS A 728 -27.29 -18.90 -8.15
CA HIS A 728 -27.33 -19.46 -6.80
C HIS A 728 -28.74 -19.88 -6.37
N ASP A 729 -28.82 -20.86 -5.48
CA ASP A 729 -30.08 -21.26 -4.82
C ASP A 729 -30.58 -20.11 -3.93
N ALA A 730 -31.86 -19.74 -4.06
CA ALA A 730 -32.46 -18.67 -3.24
C ALA A 730 -32.63 -19.09 -1.77
N ASN A 731 -32.62 -20.39 -1.49
CA ASN A 731 -32.82 -20.92 -0.14
C ASN A 731 -31.51 -20.97 0.68
N ARG A 732 -30.40 -20.50 0.11
CA ARG A 732 -29.08 -20.50 0.76
C ARG A 732 -28.48 -19.12 0.77
N THR A 733 -27.81 -18.82 1.87
CA THR A 733 -27.08 -17.56 2.06
C THR A 733 -25.59 -17.71 1.80
N ASP A 734 -25.02 -18.91 1.99
CA ASP A 734 -23.58 -19.16 1.82
C ASP A 734 -23.29 -20.01 0.58
N HIS A 735 -22.46 -19.46 -0.30
CA HIS A 735 -22.16 -20.00 -1.62
C HIS A 735 -20.65 -20.19 -1.80
N ARG A 736 -20.27 -21.28 -2.48
CA ARG A 736 -18.88 -21.61 -2.80
C ARG A 736 -18.79 -22.16 -4.21
N LEU A 737 -17.74 -21.79 -4.91
CA LEU A 737 -17.38 -22.23 -6.25
C LEU A 737 -15.93 -22.73 -6.25
N THR A 738 -15.65 -23.83 -6.94
CA THR A 738 -14.29 -24.21 -7.35
C THR A 738 -14.21 -24.44 -8.86
N ILE A 739 -13.08 -24.06 -9.45
CA ILE A 739 -12.71 -24.35 -10.84
C ILE A 739 -11.39 -25.10 -10.84
N ASP A 740 -11.39 -26.29 -11.43
CA ASP A 740 -10.23 -27.18 -11.54
C ASP A 740 -9.97 -27.56 -13.00
N ILE A 741 -8.73 -27.91 -13.35
CA ILE A 741 -8.43 -28.62 -14.60
C ILE A 741 -8.52 -30.15 -14.41
N PRO A 742 -8.90 -30.92 -15.45
CA PRO A 742 -9.02 -32.39 -15.36
C PRO A 742 -7.72 -33.13 -14.99
N ASN A 743 -6.57 -32.66 -15.50
CA ASN A 743 -5.28 -33.35 -15.41
C ASN A 743 -4.17 -32.39 -14.93
N VAL A 744 -4.14 -32.13 -13.62
CA VAL A 744 -3.11 -31.30 -12.97
C VAL A 744 -1.69 -31.84 -13.17
N PRO A 745 -1.40 -33.16 -13.02
CA PRO A 745 -0.04 -33.67 -13.21
C PRO A 745 0.53 -33.40 -14.60
N LYS A 746 -0.31 -33.48 -15.66
CA LYS A 746 0.12 -33.12 -17.01
C LYS A 746 0.49 -31.64 -17.11
N HIS A 747 -0.32 -30.75 -16.54
CA HIS A 747 -0.03 -29.32 -16.53
C HIS A 747 1.29 -29.00 -15.82
N LEU A 748 1.51 -29.58 -14.64
CA LEU A 748 2.75 -29.40 -13.89
C LEU A 748 3.97 -29.89 -14.68
N MET A 749 3.84 -31.05 -15.35
CA MET A 749 4.89 -31.56 -16.22
C MET A 749 5.21 -30.60 -17.38
N GLU A 750 4.18 -30.07 -18.06
CA GLU A 750 4.35 -29.09 -19.14
C GLU A 750 5.11 -27.84 -18.68
N THR A 751 4.85 -27.39 -17.44
CA THR A 751 5.54 -26.25 -16.82
C THR A 751 7.02 -26.57 -16.52
N VAL A 752 7.31 -27.72 -15.92
CA VAL A 752 8.70 -28.16 -15.65
C VAL A 752 9.47 -28.34 -16.95
N GLU A 753 8.87 -28.96 -17.96
CA GLU A 753 9.49 -29.13 -19.28
C GLU A 753 9.78 -27.79 -19.96
N ARG A 754 8.85 -26.83 -19.88
CA ARG A 754 9.06 -25.47 -20.40
C ARG A 754 10.23 -24.79 -19.71
N ARG A 755 10.27 -24.83 -18.39
CA ARG A 755 11.38 -24.29 -17.60
C ARG A 755 12.72 -24.92 -17.97
N ARG A 756 12.78 -26.25 -18.15
CA ARG A 756 14.00 -26.95 -18.56
C ARG A 756 14.44 -26.63 -19.99
N ARG A 757 13.51 -26.34 -20.91
CA ARG A 757 13.86 -25.88 -22.26
C ARG A 757 14.50 -24.50 -22.23
N ALA A 758 13.93 -23.59 -21.44
CA ALA A 758 14.48 -22.24 -21.25
C ALA A 758 15.80 -22.26 -20.47
N PHE A 759 15.88 -23.10 -19.43
CA PHE A 759 17.02 -23.22 -18.51
C PHE A 759 17.47 -24.68 -18.39
N PRO A 760 18.26 -25.20 -19.35
CA PRO A 760 18.75 -26.57 -19.28
C PRO A 760 19.50 -26.82 -17.97
N PRO A 761 19.10 -27.83 -17.17
CA PRO A 761 19.72 -28.09 -15.88
C PRO A 761 21.21 -28.43 -16.06
N ARG A 762 22.04 -28.00 -15.11
CA ARG A 762 23.47 -28.34 -15.07
C ARG A 762 23.71 -29.57 -14.21
N PHE A 763 24.89 -30.17 -14.32
CA PHE A 763 25.26 -31.30 -13.47
C PHE A 763 25.18 -30.94 -11.96
N PRO A 764 24.57 -31.78 -11.10
CA PRO A 764 24.00 -33.11 -11.38
C PRO A 764 22.50 -33.12 -11.73
N LEU A 765 21.81 -31.97 -11.71
CA LEU A 765 20.36 -31.86 -11.99
C LEU A 765 19.99 -32.32 -13.41
N ASN A 766 20.94 -32.28 -14.37
CA ASN A 766 20.74 -32.86 -15.70
C ASN A 766 20.57 -34.39 -15.71
N LEU A 767 20.96 -35.08 -14.64
CA LEU A 767 20.76 -36.53 -14.47
C LEU A 767 19.36 -36.87 -13.93
N VAL A 768 18.60 -35.88 -13.47
CA VAL A 768 17.25 -36.03 -12.93
C VAL A 768 16.26 -35.87 -14.09
N SER A 769 15.32 -36.80 -14.30
CA SER A 769 14.28 -36.63 -15.33
C SER A 769 13.28 -35.54 -14.92
N PRO A 770 12.54 -34.90 -15.86
CA PRO A 770 11.49 -33.94 -15.52
C PRO A 770 10.44 -34.52 -14.57
N SER A 771 10.11 -35.81 -14.77
CA SER A 771 9.19 -36.53 -13.89
C SER A 771 9.73 -36.76 -12.49
N THR A 772 11.05 -36.98 -12.33
CA THR A 772 11.67 -37.08 -11.01
C THR A 772 11.79 -35.71 -10.35
N GLU A 773 12.08 -34.64 -11.10
CA GLU A 773 12.06 -33.27 -10.55
C GLU A 773 10.66 -32.89 -10.08
N LEU A 774 9.63 -33.12 -10.90
CA LEU A 774 8.24 -32.90 -10.50
C LEU A 774 7.87 -33.74 -9.29
N ALA A 775 8.25 -35.03 -9.28
CA ALA A 775 8.01 -35.88 -8.12
C ALA A 775 8.76 -35.39 -6.89
N MET A 776 9.97 -34.82 -7.00
CA MET A 776 10.71 -34.23 -5.89
C MET A 776 10.06 -32.92 -5.39
N GLU A 777 9.59 -32.07 -6.30
CA GLU A 777 8.82 -30.86 -5.96
C GLU A 777 7.50 -31.25 -5.27
N GLU A 778 6.77 -32.20 -5.82
CA GLU A 778 5.55 -32.75 -5.24
C GLU A 778 5.83 -33.45 -3.91
N LEU A 779 6.92 -34.21 -3.75
CA LEU A 779 7.33 -34.85 -2.49
C LEU A 779 7.73 -33.80 -1.44
N MET A 780 8.36 -32.70 -1.86
CA MET A 780 8.56 -31.52 -1.00
C MET A 780 7.26 -30.81 -0.63
N LEU A 781 6.19 -30.98 -1.41
CA LEU A 781 4.84 -30.49 -1.11
C LEU A 781 3.94 -31.50 -0.38
N THR A 782 4.20 -32.80 -0.48
CA THR A 782 3.32 -33.87 0.05
C THR A 782 3.92 -34.68 1.18
N VAL A 783 5.25 -34.80 1.31
CA VAL A 783 5.92 -35.56 2.39
C VAL A 783 6.47 -34.64 3.49
N LEU A 784 6.71 -33.38 3.17
CA LEU A 784 7.10 -32.32 4.12
C LEU A 784 5.90 -31.59 4.77
N LEU A 785 4.68 -31.83 4.30
CA LEU A 785 3.50 -31.00 4.63
C LEU A 785 2.30 -31.78 5.21
N PRO A 786 2.36 -33.13 5.32
CA PRO A 786 2.00 -33.72 6.62
C PRO A 786 2.74 -35.05 6.91
N GLY A 787 3.65 -35.06 7.89
CA GLY A 787 3.84 -36.26 8.74
C GLY A 787 5.22 -36.93 8.84
N LEU A 788 6.29 -36.50 8.17
CA LEU A 788 7.57 -37.22 8.26
C LEU A 788 8.88 -36.39 8.18
N LEU A 789 8.87 -35.11 8.60
CA LEU A 789 10.10 -34.41 9.02
C LEU A 789 10.19 -34.27 10.53
N GLY A 790 10.51 -35.38 11.18
CA GLY A 790 10.94 -35.38 12.58
C GLY A 790 12.40 -35.73 12.81
N LYS A 791 13.11 -36.38 11.85
CA LYS A 791 14.33 -37.11 12.26
C LYS A 791 15.52 -37.23 11.30
N MET A 792 15.55 -36.66 10.09
CA MET A 792 16.70 -36.98 9.21
C MET A 792 17.23 -35.91 8.25
N MET A 793 16.93 -34.63 8.46
CA MET A 793 17.70 -33.52 7.89
C MET A 793 17.86 -32.41 8.93
N MET A 794 18.84 -32.56 9.81
CA MET A 794 19.35 -31.43 10.60
C MET A 794 20.36 -30.68 9.76
N GLY A 795 19.97 -29.47 9.36
CA GLY A 795 20.81 -28.53 8.61
C GLY A 795 20.09 -27.20 8.42
N TYR A 796 19.75 -26.54 9.54
CA TYR A 796 19.32 -25.14 9.65
C TYR A 796 18.14 -24.71 8.75
N ASP A 797 16.92 -25.04 9.18
CA ASP A 797 15.71 -24.24 8.93
C ASP A 797 15.22 -23.75 10.30
N ASP A 798 15.44 -22.47 10.60
CA ASP A 798 14.81 -21.77 11.72
C ASP A 798 13.42 -21.31 11.26
N ASP A 799 12.47 -22.24 11.29
CA ASP A 799 11.03 -21.96 11.29
C ASP A 799 10.61 -21.72 12.74
N ASP A 800 10.57 -20.46 13.18
CA ASP A 800 9.98 -20.10 14.48
C ASP A 800 9.00 -18.93 14.29
N GLY A 801 7.78 -19.27 13.89
CA GLY A 801 6.64 -18.63 14.53
C GLY A 801 6.76 -18.93 16.02
N GLN A 802 7.37 -18.02 16.79
CA GLN A 802 7.72 -18.27 18.19
C GLN A 802 6.53 -18.84 18.97
N SER A 803 6.62 -20.13 19.26
CA SER A 803 5.75 -20.81 20.20
C SER A 803 5.79 -20.07 21.52
N ARG A 804 4.63 -19.71 22.09
CA ARG A 804 4.54 -19.11 23.44
C ARG A 804 4.82 -20.15 24.52
N LEU A 805 5.60 -21.20 24.27
CA LEU A 805 5.87 -22.29 25.22
C LEU A 805 7.21 -22.05 25.91
N PHE A 806 7.20 -21.90 27.22
CA PHE A 806 8.40 -21.71 28.01
C PHE A 806 9.10 -23.04 28.24
N GLU A 807 10.20 -23.26 27.52
CA GLU A 807 11.14 -24.34 27.79
C GLU A 807 12.44 -23.78 28.40
N HIS A 808 12.56 -23.89 29.72
CA HIS A 808 13.73 -23.44 30.49
C HIS A 808 15.08 -23.85 29.86
N ARG A 809 15.20 -25.10 29.37
CA ARG A 809 16.46 -25.61 28.80
C ARG A 809 16.74 -25.10 27.38
N ALA A 810 15.71 -24.68 26.66
CA ALA A 810 15.83 -24.09 25.33
C ALA A 810 16.05 -22.56 25.40
N SER A 811 15.73 -21.95 26.53
CA SER A 811 15.88 -20.51 26.71
C SER A 811 17.33 -20.13 27.06
N ASP A 812 18.03 -19.48 26.13
CA ASP A 812 19.43 -19.05 26.28
C ASP A 812 19.81 -18.34 27.59
N PRO A 813 19.03 -17.35 28.10
CA PRO A 813 19.34 -16.70 29.37
C PRO A 813 19.13 -17.63 30.58
N HIS A 814 18.26 -18.63 30.47
CA HIS A 814 17.82 -19.46 31.59
C HIS A 814 18.48 -20.85 31.63
N ARG A 815 18.93 -21.40 30.49
CA ARG A 815 19.39 -22.81 30.35
C ARG A 815 20.50 -23.25 31.30
N LEU A 816 21.30 -22.31 31.82
CA LEU A 816 22.39 -22.56 32.77
C LEU A 816 21.98 -22.40 34.24
N VAL A 817 20.74 -22.01 34.51
CA VAL A 817 20.19 -21.86 35.85
C VAL A 817 19.60 -23.21 36.29
N PRO A 818 19.92 -23.73 37.49
CA PRO A 818 19.25 -24.92 37.99
C PRO A 818 17.74 -24.68 38.11
N ARG A 819 16.89 -25.64 37.72
CA ARG A 819 15.41 -25.50 37.81
C ARG A 819 14.93 -25.14 39.22
N SER A 820 15.61 -25.63 40.25
CA SER A 820 15.33 -25.31 41.66
C SER A 820 15.65 -23.87 42.07
N GLU A 821 16.45 -23.16 41.28
CA GLU A 821 16.86 -21.76 41.50
C GLU A 821 16.22 -20.80 40.48
N LEU A 822 15.57 -21.36 39.44
CA LEU A 822 15.06 -20.62 38.30
C LEU A 822 14.05 -19.54 38.66
N VAL A 823 13.18 -19.80 39.63
CA VAL A 823 12.17 -18.84 40.07
C VAL A 823 12.59 -18.25 41.41
N VAL A 824 12.68 -16.92 41.48
CA VAL A 824 13.06 -16.19 42.69
C VAL A 824 11.97 -15.19 43.06
N TYR A 825 11.66 -15.10 44.35
CA TYR A 825 10.70 -14.12 44.87
C TYR A 825 11.39 -12.78 45.12
N ASP A 826 10.86 -11.70 44.56
CA ASP A 826 11.27 -10.33 44.90
C ASP A 826 10.33 -9.77 45.99
N PRO A 827 10.79 -9.66 47.25
CA PRO A 827 9.96 -9.16 48.35
C PRO A 827 9.62 -7.66 48.21
N ARG A 828 10.35 -6.89 47.40
CA ARG A 828 10.07 -5.46 47.17
C ARG A 828 8.94 -5.28 46.18
N LYS A 829 8.95 -6.05 45.10
CA LYS A 829 7.88 -6.05 44.08
C LYS A 829 6.68 -6.93 44.48
N GLN A 830 6.88 -7.82 45.46
CA GLN A 830 5.92 -8.85 45.87
C GLN A 830 5.46 -9.76 44.71
N VAL A 831 6.38 -10.10 43.81
CA VAL A 831 6.13 -10.99 42.67
C VAL A 831 7.30 -11.97 42.50
N PHE A 832 7.06 -13.11 41.86
CA PHE A 832 8.13 -13.96 41.36
C PHE A 832 8.71 -13.42 40.06
N GLY A 833 9.99 -13.63 39.85
CA GLY A 833 10.70 -13.44 38.58
C GLY A 833 11.59 -14.64 38.28
N LEU A 834 12.17 -14.67 37.09
CA LEU A 834 13.16 -15.64 36.68
C LEU A 834 14.57 -15.20 37.10
N GLN A 835 15.45 -16.18 37.31
CA GLN A 835 16.88 -15.97 37.35
C GLN A 835 17.48 -16.28 35.98
N MET A 836 18.46 -15.49 35.55
CA MET A 836 19.22 -15.68 34.31
C MET A 836 20.73 -15.80 34.57
N TYR A 837 21.44 -16.48 33.68
CA TYR A 837 22.90 -16.49 33.71
C TYR A 837 23.45 -15.26 33.00
N SER A 838 24.08 -14.35 33.74
CA SER A 838 24.72 -13.18 33.14
C SER A 838 26.11 -13.53 32.63
N TRP A 839 26.27 -13.51 31.32
CA TRP A 839 27.57 -13.76 30.66
C TRP A 839 28.63 -12.70 30.98
N GLN A 840 28.21 -11.48 31.32
CA GLN A 840 29.12 -10.37 31.66
C GLN A 840 29.83 -10.61 33.00
N ILE A 841 29.10 -11.10 34.01
CA ILE A 841 29.62 -11.34 35.36
C ILE A 841 29.77 -12.83 35.69
N LYS A 842 29.49 -13.71 34.72
CA LYS A 842 29.62 -15.18 34.77
C LYS A 842 28.96 -15.84 36.00
N ARG A 843 27.79 -15.34 36.38
CA ARG A 843 27.01 -15.86 37.51
C ARG A 843 25.51 -15.72 37.27
N VAL A 844 24.73 -16.49 38.00
CA VAL A 844 23.28 -16.39 38.04
C VAL A 844 22.87 -15.10 38.75
N VAL A 845 21.95 -14.35 38.14
CA VAL A 845 21.37 -13.11 38.67
C VAL A 845 19.87 -13.07 38.39
N PRO A 846 19.07 -12.30 39.15
CA PRO A 846 17.67 -12.06 38.80
C PRO A 846 17.55 -11.41 37.42
N ASP A 847 16.59 -11.86 36.60
CA ASP A 847 16.18 -11.18 35.38
C ASP A 847 15.28 -10.00 35.75
N PRO A 848 15.77 -8.74 35.61
CA PRO A 848 15.05 -7.56 36.06
C PRO A 848 13.78 -7.26 35.24
N GLY A 849 13.65 -7.87 34.06
CA GLY A 849 12.50 -7.70 33.17
C GLY A 849 11.49 -8.83 33.21
N SER A 850 11.68 -9.83 34.09
CA SER A 850 10.83 -11.02 34.15
C SER A 850 9.80 -10.98 35.27
N LEU A 851 8.65 -11.62 35.03
CA LEU A 851 7.64 -11.91 36.04
C LEU A 851 7.08 -13.32 35.81
N VAL A 852 6.93 -14.09 36.90
CA VAL A 852 6.28 -15.41 36.88
C VAL A 852 4.97 -15.33 37.67
N VAL A 853 3.88 -15.83 37.08
CA VAL A 853 2.59 -15.98 37.76
C VAL A 853 2.13 -17.42 37.65
N TYR A 854 1.58 -17.96 38.75
CA TYR A 854 1.02 -19.30 38.82
C TYR A 854 -0.49 -19.21 38.78
N ILE A 855 -1.14 -20.03 37.95
CA ILE A 855 -2.59 -20.07 37.80
C ILE A 855 -3.12 -21.50 37.98
N ASP A 856 -4.33 -21.63 38.53
CA ASP A 856 -5.00 -22.92 38.70
C ASP A 856 -6.54 -22.74 38.69
N GLY A 857 -7.25 -23.77 38.22
CA GLY A 857 -8.71 -23.86 38.22
C GLY A 857 -9.23 -25.13 38.90
N ALA A 858 -10.04 -24.98 39.95
CA ALA A 858 -10.65 -26.10 40.65
C ALA A 858 -12.16 -26.20 40.35
N CYS A 859 -12.72 -27.42 40.41
CA CYS A 859 -14.17 -27.63 40.31
C CYS A 859 -14.63 -28.74 41.26
N ARG A 860 -15.46 -28.41 42.25
CA ARG A 860 -16.15 -29.41 43.10
C ARG A 860 -17.34 -29.99 42.34
N ASP A 861 -17.63 -31.27 42.60
CA ASP A 861 -18.76 -32.00 42.00
C ASP A 861 -18.83 -31.89 40.47
N ASN A 862 -17.66 -31.84 39.81
CA ASN A 862 -17.52 -31.64 38.36
C ASN A 862 -18.33 -32.68 37.57
N GLY A 863 -19.07 -32.22 36.56
CA GLY A 863 -19.97 -33.06 35.77
C GLY A 863 -21.35 -33.32 36.39
N THR A 864 -21.64 -32.76 37.58
CA THR A 864 -22.97 -32.82 38.19
C THR A 864 -23.69 -31.46 38.13
N ARG A 865 -25.00 -31.44 38.42
CA ARG A 865 -25.75 -30.17 38.56
C ARG A 865 -25.34 -29.34 39.78
N ALA A 866 -24.59 -29.93 40.72
CA ALA A 866 -24.04 -29.25 41.89
C ALA A 866 -22.63 -28.69 41.64
N ALA A 867 -22.11 -28.84 40.41
CA ALA A 867 -20.76 -28.42 40.08
C ALA A 867 -20.53 -26.93 40.38
N ARG A 868 -19.42 -26.63 41.05
CA ARG A 868 -18.97 -25.27 41.33
C ARG A 868 -17.51 -25.16 40.93
N GLY A 869 -17.21 -24.23 40.04
CA GLY A 869 -15.85 -23.88 39.63
C GLY A 869 -15.28 -22.74 40.47
N SER A 870 -13.97 -22.73 40.64
CA SER A 870 -13.20 -21.64 41.24
C SER A 870 -11.84 -21.51 40.56
N TRP A 871 -11.21 -20.34 40.70
CA TRP A 871 -9.91 -20.03 40.10
C TRP A 871 -8.97 -19.41 41.14
N GLY A 872 -7.66 -19.61 40.95
CA GLY A 872 -6.60 -19.06 41.77
C GLY A 872 -5.49 -18.46 40.90
N VAL A 873 -4.98 -17.29 41.31
CA VAL A 873 -3.82 -16.60 40.69
C VAL A 873 -2.84 -16.22 41.79
N TYR A 874 -1.61 -16.72 41.69
CA TYR A 874 -0.58 -16.61 42.72
C TYR A 874 0.70 -15.99 42.15
N PHE A 875 1.07 -14.83 42.71
CA PHE A 875 2.29 -14.08 42.38
C PHE A 875 3.40 -14.23 43.45
N GLY A 876 3.09 -14.76 44.63
CA GLY A 876 4.06 -15.06 45.68
C GLY A 876 3.58 -14.83 47.11
N PRO A 877 4.43 -15.15 48.11
CA PRO A 877 4.04 -15.12 49.53
C PRO A 877 3.64 -13.72 50.00
N GLY A 878 2.38 -13.56 50.44
CA GLY A 878 1.86 -12.28 50.92
C GLY A 878 1.71 -11.22 49.82
N SER A 879 1.75 -11.61 48.55
CA SER A 879 1.58 -10.68 47.44
C SER A 879 0.17 -10.08 47.45
N ARG A 880 0.10 -8.74 47.39
CA ARG A 880 -1.17 -8.02 47.22
C ARG A 880 -1.85 -8.30 45.87
N HIS A 881 -1.17 -8.98 44.95
CA HIS A 881 -1.66 -9.35 43.62
C HIS A 881 -2.31 -10.74 43.58
N ASN A 882 -2.18 -11.54 44.66
CA ASN A 882 -2.85 -12.84 44.74
C ASN A 882 -4.37 -12.67 44.72
N ARG A 883 -5.06 -13.46 43.90
CA ARG A 883 -6.52 -13.41 43.74
C ARG A 883 -7.07 -14.83 43.65
N CYS A 884 -8.28 -15.00 44.15
CA CYS A 884 -9.08 -16.20 43.91
C CYS A 884 -10.55 -15.81 43.88
N GLY A 885 -11.38 -16.66 43.30
CA GLY A 885 -12.81 -16.43 43.23
C GLY A 885 -13.58 -17.64 42.72
N LEU A 886 -14.89 -17.61 42.92
CA LEU A 886 -15.81 -18.55 42.29
C LEU A 886 -16.05 -18.16 40.83
N LEU A 887 -16.28 -19.16 39.98
CA LEU A 887 -16.78 -18.91 38.63
C LEU A 887 -18.21 -18.35 38.73
N ALA A 888 -18.53 -17.39 37.86
CA ALA A 888 -19.87 -16.83 37.80
C ALA A 888 -20.90 -17.95 37.51
N PRO A 889 -22.08 -17.97 38.16
CA PRO A 889 -23.02 -19.10 38.06
C PRO A 889 -23.55 -19.38 36.65
N ASP A 890 -23.53 -18.38 35.78
CA ASP A 890 -23.94 -18.43 34.37
C ASP A 890 -22.86 -19.03 33.44
N LEU A 891 -21.62 -19.13 33.92
CA LEU A 891 -20.54 -19.78 33.18
C LEU A 891 -20.57 -21.31 33.38
N PRO A 892 -20.09 -22.09 32.40
CA PRO A 892 -19.93 -23.54 32.55
C PRO A 892 -19.09 -23.88 33.79
N GLN A 893 -19.70 -24.59 34.74
CA GLN A 893 -19.04 -25.02 35.99
C GLN A 893 -18.24 -26.31 35.74
N THR A 894 -17.11 -26.17 35.04
CA THR A 894 -16.19 -27.27 34.72
C THR A 894 -14.76 -26.91 35.10
N SER A 895 -13.92 -27.92 35.35
CA SER A 895 -12.49 -27.70 35.61
C SER A 895 -11.81 -26.97 34.45
N SER A 896 -12.05 -27.38 33.21
CA SER A 896 -11.43 -26.73 32.04
C SER A 896 -11.84 -25.26 31.87
N ARG A 897 -13.10 -24.90 32.18
CA ARG A 897 -13.52 -23.49 32.14
C ARG A 897 -12.91 -22.70 33.30
N ALA A 898 -12.71 -23.32 34.45
CA ALA A 898 -12.09 -22.72 35.62
C ALA A 898 -10.62 -22.36 35.36
N GLU A 899 -9.87 -23.23 34.69
CA GLU A 899 -8.49 -22.95 34.23
C GLU A 899 -8.44 -21.75 33.28
N ILE A 900 -9.36 -21.70 32.31
CA ILE A 900 -9.47 -20.58 31.35
C ILE A 900 -9.81 -19.27 32.08
N GLU A 901 -10.64 -19.33 33.13
CA GLU A 901 -10.94 -18.17 33.96
C GLU A 901 -9.72 -17.69 34.75
N ALA A 902 -8.93 -18.61 35.30
CA ALA A 902 -7.71 -18.29 36.01
C ALA A 902 -6.74 -17.49 35.13
N LEU A 903 -6.58 -17.88 33.85
CA LEU A 903 -5.82 -17.11 32.86
C LEU A 903 -6.42 -15.72 32.61
N ALA A 904 -7.73 -15.63 32.37
CA ALA A 904 -8.40 -14.35 32.14
C ALA A 904 -8.16 -13.34 33.28
N ARG A 905 -8.27 -13.83 34.52
CA ARG A 905 -8.06 -13.03 35.74
C ARG A 905 -6.59 -12.71 35.97
N ALA A 906 -5.68 -13.62 35.61
CA ALA A 906 -4.25 -13.32 35.65
C ALA A 906 -3.89 -12.19 34.68
N LEU A 907 -4.45 -12.17 33.46
CA LEU A 907 -4.22 -11.08 32.50
C LEU A 907 -4.74 -9.72 32.98
N ASP A 908 -5.84 -9.70 33.75
CA ASP A 908 -6.32 -8.46 34.40
C ASP A 908 -5.27 -7.90 35.36
N VAL A 909 -4.76 -8.74 36.26
CA VAL A 909 -3.76 -8.32 37.26
C VAL A 909 -2.43 -7.98 36.61
N LEU A 910 -1.99 -8.74 35.61
CA LEU A 910 -0.77 -8.49 34.86
C LEU A 910 -0.80 -7.14 34.17
N HIS A 911 -1.92 -6.78 33.53
CA HIS A 911 -2.11 -5.47 32.92
C HIS A 911 -1.99 -4.31 33.92
N GLU A 912 -2.51 -4.48 35.13
CA GLU A 912 -2.36 -3.49 36.21
C GLU A 912 -0.91 -3.33 36.67
N ILE A 913 -0.16 -4.44 36.76
CA ILE A 913 1.24 -4.45 37.21
C ILE A 913 2.14 -3.80 36.16
N THR A 914 2.03 -4.22 34.89
CA THR A 914 2.94 -3.79 33.81
C THR A 914 2.72 -2.33 33.42
N ARG A 915 1.52 -1.77 33.63
CA ARG A 915 1.26 -0.32 33.49
C ARG A 915 1.99 0.54 34.53
N ARG A 916 2.41 -0.03 35.66
CA ARG A 916 3.12 0.68 36.73
C ARG A 916 4.62 0.41 36.74
N ASP A 917 5.04 -0.70 36.14
CA ASP A 917 6.45 -1.09 36.03
C ASP A 917 6.78 -1.47 34.57
N TYR A 918 7.18 -0.46 33.79
CA TYR A 918 7.57 -0.61 32.39
C TYR A 918 8.88 -1.40 32.19
N SER A 919 9.58 -1.78 33.27
CA SER A 919 10.76 -2.63 33.16
C SER A 919 10.38 -4.09 32.89
N LEU A 920 9.15 -4.49 33.21
CA LEU A 920 8.66 -5.85 32.97
C LEU A 920 8.33 -6.03 31.49
N ARG A 921 8.99 -7.01 30.88
CA ARG A 921 8.87 -7.34 29.46
C ARG A 921 8.60 -8.82 29.23
N HIS A 922 9.06 -9.71 30.10
CA HIS A 922 8.90 -11.16 29.94
C HIS A 922 7.96 -11.71 31.02
N ILE A 923 6.80 -12.22 30.61
CA ILE A 923 5.75 -12.73 31.48
C ILE A 923 5.63 -14.23 31.29
N THR A 924 5.93 -15.01 32.32
CA THR A 924 5.77 -16.46 32.32
C THR A 924 4.53 -16.85 33.13
N ILE A 925 3.58 -17.51 32.47
CA ILE A 925 2.35 -18.04 33.06
C ILE A 925 2.55 -19.53 33.32
N ALA A 926 2.75 -19.90 34.59
CA ALA A 926 2.91 -21.27 35.02
C ALA A 926 1.55 -21.90 35.37
N THR A 927 1.29 -23.10 34.83
CA THR A 927 0.05 -23.86 35.07
C THR A 927 0.32 -25.36 34.95
N ASP A 928 -0.38 -26.17 35.72
CA ASP A 928 -0.40 -27.63 35.60
C ASP A 928 -1.48 -28.14 34.61
N SER A 929 -2.26 -27.22 34.02
CA SER A 929 -3.15 -27.51 32.91
C SER A 929 -2.38 -27.59 31.59
N GLU A 930 -1.89 -28.79 31.25
CA GLU A 930 -1.21 -29.06 29.97
C GLU A 930 -2.08 -28.66 28.77
N TYR A 931 -3.40 -28.89 28.86
CA TYR A 931 -4.34 -28.48 27.82
C TYR A 931 -4.33 -26.96 27.61
N LEU A 932 -4.39 -26.16 28.68
CA LEU A 932 -4.44 -24.70 28.56
C LEU A 932 -3.11 -24.14 28.04
N ALA A 933 -1.98 -24.62 28.57
CA ALA A 933 -0.65 -24.22 28.11
C ALA A 933 -0.47 -24.52 26.62
N HIS A 934 -0.76 -25.76 26.17
CA HIS A 934 -0.62 -26.11 24.77
C HIS A 934 -1.66 -25.44 23.87
N ALA A 935 -2.90 -25.23 24.34
CA ALA A 935 -3.90 -24.47 23.61
C ALA A 935 -3.37 -23.07 23.28
N MET A 936 -2.88 -22.34 24.29
CA MET A 936 -2.46 -20.94 24.12
C MET A 936 -1.08 -20.78 23.46
N SER A 937 -0.25 -21.82 23.45
CA SER A 937 1.11 -21.77 22.90
C SER A 937 1.28 -22.44 21.54
N LEU A 938 0.51 -23.50 21.25
CA LEU A 938 0.75 -24.38 20.10
C LEU A 938 -0.47 -24.49 19.17
N TRP A 939 -1.70 -24.48 19.70
CA TRP A 939 -2.86 -24.90 18.92
C TRP A 939 -3.84 -23.78 18.56
N ILE A 940 -3.89 -22.69 19.32
CA ILE A 940 -4.92 -21.67 19.15
C ILE A 940 -4.86 -20.99 17.78
N GLY A 941 -3.66 -20.82 17.20
CA GLY A 941 -3.50 -20.30 15.84
C GLY A 941 -4.20 -21.18 14.81
N ASP A 942 -3.88 -22.48 14.80
CA ASP A 942 -4.53 -23.46 13.94
C ASP A 942 -6.04 -23.55 14.19
N TRP A 943 -6.49 -23.45 15.44
CA TRP A 943 -7.92 -23.48 15.76
C TRP A 943 -8.64 -22.22 15.27
N ILE A 944 -8.00 -21.04 15.28
CA ILE A 944 -8.56 -19.82 14.70
C ILE A 944 -8.67 -19.95 13.18
N GLU A 945 -7.64 -20.48 12.53
CA GLU A 945 -7.66 -20.73 11.08
C GLU A 945 -8.73 -21.76 10.68
N ASN A 946 -9.02 -22.73 11.54
CA ASN A 946 -10.00 -23.79 11.31
C ASN A 946 -11.37 -23.54 11.99
N GLU A 947 -11.72 -22.28 12.26
CA GLU A 947 -13.03 -21.88 12.83
C GLU A 947 -13.45 -22.64 14.09
N GLY A 948 -12.50 -22.89 14.98
CA GLY A 948 -12.68 -23.60 16.24
C GLY A 948 -12.78 -25.10 16.10
N LEU A 949 -12.34 -25.68 14.96
CA LEU A 949 -12.17 -27.11 14.78
C LEU A 949 -10.71 -27.51 15.08
N ASN A 950 -10.54 -28.61 15.81
CA ASN A 950 -9.22 -29.23 15.98
C ASN A 950 -8.82 -30.05 14.75
N ALA A 951 -7.58 -30.56 14.72
CA ALA A 951 -7.05 -31.39 13.64
C ALA A 951 -7.85 -32.67 13.32
N ARG A 952 -8.82 -33.05 14.16
CA ARG A 952 -9.74 -34.18 13.93
C ARG A 952 -11.14 -33.74 13.48
N GLY A 953 -11.32 -32.46 13.14
CA GLY A 953 -12.60 -31.89 12.69
C GLY A 953 -13.65 -31.74 13.80
N ARG A 954 -13.25 -31.75 15.08
CA ARG A 954 -14.18 -31.59 16.21
C ARG A 954 -14.13 -30.17 16.76
N ARG A 955 -15.30 -29.62 17.12
CA ARG A 955 -15.39 -28.33 17.81
C ARG A 955 -14.60 -28.34 19.12
N VAL A 956 -13.76 -27.33 19.30
CA VAL A 956 -12.97 -27.10 20.50
C VAL A 956 -13.86 -26.50 21.58
N ALA A 957 -13.81 -27.07 22.78
CA ALA A 957 -14.57 -26.56 23.91
C ALA A 957 -14.07 -25.18 24.34
N HIS A 958 -14.99 -24.24 24.59
CA HIS A 958 -14.70 -22.86 25.00
C HIS A 958 -13.83 -22.07 24.00
N PHE A 959 -13.87 -22.44 22.71
CA PHE A 959 -13.05 -21.83 21.66
C PHE A 959 -13.15 -20.30 21.61
N GLU A 960 -14.37 -19.73 21.64
CA GLU A 960 -14.55 -18.27 21.60
C GLU A 960 -13.86 -17.56 22.78
N THR A 961 -13.86 -18.18 23.97
CA THR A 961 -13.18 -17.63 25.15
C THR A 961 -11.66 -17.71 25.00
N LEU A 962 -11.14 -18.84 24.50
CA LEU A 962 -9.71 -19.01 24.22
C LEU A 962 -9.21 -18.04 23.14
N LYS A 963 -10.01 -17.84 22.08
CA LYS A 963 -9.75 -16.87 21.02
C LYS A 963 -9.70 -15.45 21.57
N ALA A 964 -10.68 -15.04 22.37
CA ALA A 964 -10.67 -13.70 22.99
C ALA A 964 -9.47 -13.48 23.92
N LEU A 965 -9.04 -14.51 24.65
CA LEU A 965 -7.82 -14.44 25.48
C LEU A 965 -6.55 -14.36 24.64
N HIS A 966 -6.50 -15.06 23.50
CA HIS A 966 -5.40 -14.97 22.55
C HIS A 966 -5.30 -13.57 21.92
N GLU A 967 -6.41 -13.00 21.46
CA GLU A 967 -6.48 -11.64 20.94
C GLU A 967 -6.04 -10.60 21.99
N ARG A 968 -6.39 -10.81 23.26
CA ARG A 968 -5.94 -9.95 24.36
C ARG A 968 -4.44 -10.08 24.65
N LEU A 969 -3.89 -11.29 24.63
CA LEU A 969 -2.45 -11.52 24.73
C LEU A 969 -1.72 -10.83 23.57
N ASP A 970 -2.27 -10.91 22.37
CA ASP A 970 -1.74 -10.26 21.18
C ASP A 970 -1.81 -8.73 21.29
N ASP A 971 -2.90 -8.15 21.79
CA ASP A 971 -2.98 -6.70 22.03
C ASP A 971 -1.93 -6.24 23.06
N MET A 972 -1.76 -6.98 24.16
CA MET A 972 -0.71 -6.70 25.15
C MET A 972 0.71 -6.94 24.61
N THR A 973 0.88 -7.76 23.57
CA THR A 973 2.16 -8.04 22.92
C THR A 973 2.48 -7.02 21.81
N TYR A 974 1.48 -6.65 20.99
CA TYR A 974 1.64 -6.00 19.68
C TYR A 974 0.85 -4.67 19.52
N GLY A 975 0.02 -4.27 20.48
CA GLY A 975 -0.74 -3.01 20.45
C GLY A 975 0.13 -1.76 20.71
N ASP A 976 -0.47 -0.57 20.58
CA ASP A 976 0.21 0.74 20.67
C ASP A 976 0.94 0.97 22.01
N ASP A 977 0.39 0.43 23.11
CA ASP A 977 0.98 0.45 24.46
C ASP A 977 1.69 -0.90 24.83
N GLY A 978 1.92 -1.77 23.84
CA GLY A 978 2.36 -3.17 24.02
C GLY A 978 3.87 -3.36 24.28
N GLY A 979 4.39 -4.52 23.89
CA GLY A 979 5.79 -4.90 24.10
C GLY A 979 6.03 -5.78 25.32
N LEU A 980 5.01 -6.57 25.73
CA LEU A 980 5.15 -7.70 26.64
C LEU A 980 5.30 -9.00 25.85
N ASP A 981 6.12 -9.90 26.35
CA ASP A 981 6.38 -11.23 25.81
C ASP A 981 5.77 -12.25 26.77
N PHE A 982 4.74 -12.98 26.33
CA PHE A 982 4.03 -13.96 27.17
C PHE A 982 4.41 -15.38 26.78
N MET A 983 4.86 -16.14 27.78
CA MET A 983 5.21 -17.54 27.65
C MET A 983 4.41 -18.38 28.66
N PHE A 984 3.89 -19.52 28.23
CA PHE A 984 3.20 -20.49 29.09
C PHE A 984 4.17 -21.60 29.48
N TRP A 985 4.21 -21.90 30.77
CA TRP A 985 5.06 -22.92 31.34
C TRP A 985 4.22 -24.06 31.92
N PRO A 986 4.11 -25.21 31.22
CA PRO A 986 3.49 -26.39 31.80
C PRO A 986 4.38 -26.93 32.93
N ILE A 987 3.83 -26.99 34.14
CA ILE A 987 4.52 -27.45 35.34
C ILE A 987 3.82 -28.68 35.97
N PRO A 988 4.52 -29.55 36.70
CA PRO A 988 3.88 -30.57 37.52
C PRO A 988 2.96 -29.94 38.57
N ARG A 989 1.86 -30.61 38.91
CA ARG A 989 0.89 -30.15 39.91
C ARG A 989 1.49 -29.87 41.29
N GLU A 990 2.54 -30.61 41.62
CA GLU A 990 3.34 -30.57 42.83
C GLU A 990 4.14 -29.26 42.92
N GLU A 991 4.41 -28.61 41.78
CA GLU A 991 5.01 -27.29 41.67
C GLU A 991 3.95 -26.16 41.65
N ASN A 992 2.65 -26.48 41.47
CA ASN A 992 1.53 -25.51 41.40
C ASN A 992 0.69 -25.40 42.69
N THR A 993 1.21 -25.91 43.82
CA THR A 993 0.44 -26.13 45.07
C THR A 993 -0.21 -24.87 45.66
N GLU A 994 0.40 -23.69 45.52
CA GLU A 994 -0.15 -22.45 46.07
C GLU A 994 -1.28 -21.87 45.22
N ALA A 995 -1.24 -22.02 43.89
CA ALA A 995 -2.35 -21.63 43.04
C ALA A 995 -3.55 -22.56 43.25
N ASP A 996 -3.32 -23.87 43.36
CA ASP A 996 -4.34 -24.87 43.73
C ASP A 996 -4.94 -24.56 45.11
N ARG A 997 -4.11 -24.20 46.11
CA ARG A 997 -4.59 -23.78 47.43
C ARG A 997 -5.49 -22.54 47.36
N LEU A 998 -5.13 -21.55 46.55
CA LEU A 998 -5.95 -20.35 46.34
C LEU A 998 -7.28 -20.67 45.63
N ALA A 999 -7.25 -21.50 44.58
CA ALA A 999 -8.46 -21.93 43.90
C ALA A 999 -9.39 -22.68 44.87
N ASN A 1000 -8.85 -23.57 45.71
CA ASN A 1000 -9.62 -24.31 46.70
C ASN A 1000 -10.13 -23.45 47.88
N GLN A 1001 -9.43 -22.36 48.22
CA GLN A 1001 -9.85 -21.41 49.26
C GLN A 1001 -11.12 -20.64 48.87
N ALA A 1002 -11.42 -20.51 47.58
CA ALA A 1002 -12.58 -19.78 47.10
C ALA A 1002 -13.92 -20.51 47.27
N PHE A 1003 -13.90 -21.82 47.58
CA PHE A 1003 -15.10 -22.61 47.87
C PHE A 1003 -15.68 -22.33 49.25
#